data_AF-A0AB33BQ62-F1
#
_entry.id   AF-A0AB33BQ62-F1
#
_cell.length_a   1.000
_cell.length_b   1.000
_cell.length_c   1.000
_cell.angle_alpha   90.00
_cell.angle_beta   90.00
_cell.angle_gamma   90.00
#
_symmetry.space_group_name_H-M   'P 1'
#
loop_
_entity.id
_entity.type
_entity.pdbx_description
1 polymer ?
#
loop_
_entity_poly.entity_id
_entity_poly.type
_entity_poly.pdbx_seq_one_letter_code
_entity_poly.pdbx_strand_id
1 'polypeptide(L)'
;MSIDPNLGLSPAREGIRGAMGRLGFKLRGNLEQYLNALEYLKLARSEAQIVAGDSQFFTFAHRRFQEYFATCVVFSDLNRISPRQLLTDGRWRETAVVIFQTQPPEVFAPILAEARYLLDEIAGNISGLIDDPVGYVNPETTNKNLSVPKPFAWPDGLLPLLGLLQDGFISRIKELPDDIQMQAGRFLLTASSEGTLADQKWSLEVAGITPQPVLLWLLRHGFASESQWLKEVAYRQTARLSQIPDDIAADIRQALVILFARNRLNKEFFATHAHLSRLDQASRYINILRLLKWISPIDIILHIVVFCGVIGALMLARYELFVFISPLLFRSHLTMLLPLKPELLVLISPPLFLFMYHLILRKFFYYDVYPGYFLNLFFIRIIFSPLLLWSIFAISAANTGQFTHPFWWAFLLLFPVLYFIIKFRELIKYVIHKFKVIAFVTFLWLLIIVIMSWCIDNPDSVISKILFFSYSIIVVCFIPLTVIGNFISFISYIQDWIKWQKWLKIRPSSITAQELLNLITHYHHARFSKRLIIIIRERNSLLATEDSEQLLKELALALESSIISNKRQFKMQQRKWRKYLKNPFYAIKDISRRLNLVRKSSQTLTRERVNNYSGSEFFNTWLGKYTLKDKSRLVNLGSEFLDEIYILLEQIRARRQNSSVQND
;
A
#
# COMPACT_ATOMS: atom_id res chain seq x y z
N MET A 1 1.35 -35.98 -22.25
CA MET A 1 0.66 -34.83 -21.64
C MET A 1 1.51 -33.57 -21.77
N SER A 2 2.60 -33.37 -21.02
CA SER A 2 3.36 -32.12 -21.11
C SER A 2 4.10 -31.89 -22.45
N ILE A 3 4.61 -32.97 -23.08
CA ILE A 3 5.35 -32.89 -24.37
C ILE A 3 4.42 -32.70 -25.57
N ASP A 4 3.33 -33.46 -25.65
CA ASP A 4 2.42 -33.42 -26.80
C ASP A 4 1.32 -32.37 -26.56
N PRO A 5 1.33 -31.24 -27.29
CA PRO A 5 0.32 -30.19 -27.13
C PRO A 5 -1.10 -30.65 -27.48
N ASN A 6 -1.24 -31.73 -28.26
CA ASN A 6 -2.54 -32.28 -28.63
C ASN A 6 -3.15 -33.14 -27.51
N LEU A 7 -2.37 -33.47 -26.47
CA LEU A 7 -2.92 -34.10 -25.27
C LEU A 7 -3.32 -33.01 -24.28
N GLY A 8 -4.63 -32.83 -24.14
CA GLY A 8 -5.21 -32.02 -23.07
C GLY A 8 -4.87 -32.55 -21.66
N LEU A 9 -5.52 -31.98 -20.65
CA LEU A 9 -5.28 -32.34 -19.24
C LEU A 9 -5.95 -33.66 -18.81
N SER A 10 -7.00 -34.08 -19.54
CA SER A 10 -7.72 -35.34 -19.34
C SER A 10 -7.84 -36.10 -20.68
N PRO A 11 -6.73 -36.61 -21.26
CA PRO A 11 -6.75 -37.39 -22.49
C PRO A 11 -7.30 -38.80 -22.24
N ALA A 12 -7.88 -39.39 -23.29
CA ALA A 12 -8.20 -40.80 -23.31
C ALA A 12 -6.91 -41.65 -23.21
N ARG A 13 -6.98 -42.83 -22.58
CA ARG A 13 -5.84 -43.76 -22.48
C ARG A 13 -5.27 -44.15 -23.85
N GLU A 14 -6.13 -44.32 -24.86
CA GLU A 14 -5.70 -44.54 -26.24
C GLU A 14 -4.95 -43.34 -26.83
N GLY A 15 -5.36 -42.11 -26.47
CA GLY A 15 -4.65 -40.88 -26.83
C GLY A 15 -3.24 -40.83 -26.22
N ILE A 16 -3.09 -41.28 -24.96
CA ILE A 16 -1.79 -41.43 -24.30
C ILE A 16 -0.93 -42.45 -25.05
N ARG A 17 -1.48 -43.63 -25.36
CA ARG A 17 -0.78 -44.69 -26.10
C ARG A 17 -0.30 -44.19 -27.46
N GLY A 18 -1.17 -43.53 -28.22
CA GLY A 18 -0.85 -42.95 -29.53
C GLY A 18 0.26 -41.90 -29.44
N ALA A 19 0.23 -41.03 -28.44
CA ALA A 19 1.27 -40.04 -28.22
C ALA A 19 2.61 -40.64 -27.80
N MET A 20 2.59 -41.65 -26.93
CA MET A 20 3.82 -42.37 -26.56
C MET A 20 4.47 -43.01 -27.79
N GLY A 21 3.68 -43.58 -28.70
CA GLY A 21 4.15 -44.08 -29.98
C GLY A 21 4.77 -43.00 -30.86
N ARG A 22 4.07 -41.88 -31.07
CA ARG A 22 4.57 -40.74 -31.87
C ARG A 22 5.86 -40.14 -31.31
N LEU A 23 5.97 -40.06 -29.98
CA LEU A 23 7.14 -39.53 -29.28
C LEU A 23 8.26 -40.57 -29.08
N GLY A 24 8.10 -41.78 -29.61
CA GLY A 24 9.12 -42.83 -29.56
C GLY A 24 9.36 -43.43 -28.17
N PHE A 25 8.43 -43.31 -27.22
CA PHE A 25 8.55 -43.95 -25.91
C PHE A 25 8.32 -45.46 -26.01
N LYS A 26 9.39 -46.24 -25.82
CA LYS A 26 9.31 -47.70 -25.71
C LYS A 26 9.09 -48.11 -24.26
N LEU A 27 7.89 -48.60 -23.93
CA LEU A 27 7.59 -49.17 -22.62
C LEU A 27 8.08 -50.62 -22.56
N ARG A 28 8.69 -51.00 -21.43
CA ARG A 28 9.09 -52.40 -21.15
C ARG A 28 7.94 -53.27 -20.63
N GLY A 29 6.72 -52.74 -20.54
CA GLY A 29 5.55 -53.42 -19.97
C GLY A 29 4.22 -52.87 -20.51
N ASN A 30 3.10 -53.36 -19.97
CA ASN A 30 1.76 -52.95 -20.41
C ASN A 30 1.40 -51.56 -19.85
N LEU A 31 1.17 -50.59 -20.74
CA LEU A 31 0.76 -49.22 -20.38
C LEU A 31 -0.46 -49.21 -19.44
N GLU A 32 -1.45 -50.07 -19.68
CA GLU A 32 -2.66 -50.12 -18.86
C GLU A 32 -2.37 -50.50 -17.41
N GLN A 33 -1.40 -51.39 -17.17
CA GLN A 33 -1.01 -51.76 -15.82
C GLN A 33 -0.36 -50.59 -15.08
N TYR A 34 0.46 -49.78 -15.77
CA TYR A 34 1.06 -48.59 -15.17
C TYR A 34 0.01 -47.51 -14.87
N LEU A 35 -0.92 -47.25 -15.78
CA LEU A 35 -2.00 -46.28 -15.56
C LEU A 35 -2.91 -46.73 -14.41
N ASN A 36 -3.29 -48.02 -14.36
CA ASN A 36 -4.06 -48.59 -13.25
C ASN A 36 -3.31 -48.51 -11.92
N ALA A 37 -1.98 -48.72 -11.91
CA ALA A 37 -1.18 -48.59 -10.70
C ALA A 37 -1.14 -47.13 -10.21
N LEU A 38 -1.00 -46.15 -11.10
CA LEU A 38 -1.04 -44.73 -10.75
C LEU A 38 -2.40 -44.32 -10.18
N GLU A 39 -3.50 -44.86 -10.71
CA GLU A 39 -4.84 -44.66 -10.18
C GLU A 39 -5.03 -45.33 -8.82
N TYR A 40 -4.57 -46.58 -8.67
CA TYR A 40 -4.62 -47.32 -7.41
C TYR A 40 -3.86 -46.60 -6.28
N LEU A 41 -2.69 -46.04 -6.60
CA LEU A 41 -1.88 -45.23 -5.68
C LEU A 41 -2.46 -43.83 -5.43
N LYS A 42 -3.58 -43.47 -6.08
CA LYS A 42 -4.22 -42.15 -6.01
C LYS A 42 -3.33 -40.99 -6.48
N LEU A 43 -2.34 -41.29 -7.33
CA LEU A 43 -1.54 -40.28 -8.03
C LEU A 43 -2.26 -39.80 -9.29
N ALA A 44 -3.11 -40.64 -9.86
CA ALA A 44 -4.01 -40.34 -10.96
C ALA A 44 -5.46 -40.69 -10.61
N ARG A 45 -6.38 -40.23 -11.45
CA ARG A 45 -7.81 -40.58 -11.38
C ARG A 45 -8.35 -40.81 -12.79
N SER A 46 -9.34 -41.68 -12.88
CA SER A 46 -10.13 -41.86 -14.08
C SER A 46 -11.40 -41.01 -13.99
N GLU A 47 -11.66 -40.19 -15.02
CA GLU A 47 -12.94 -39.48 -15.15
C GLU A 47 -13.92 -40.45 -15.80
N ALA A 48 -14.69 -41.17 -14.99
CA ALA A 48 -15.66 -42.14 -15.46
C ALA A 48 -16.88 -41.42 -16.05
N GLN A 49 -17.03 -41.44 -17.38
CA GLN A 49 -18.35 -41.37 -17.98
C GLN A 49 -19.00 -42.75 -17.83
N ILE A 50 -20.17 -42.79 -17.19
CA ILE A 50 -20.89 -44.01 -16.75
C ILE A 50 -21.51 -44.79 -17.93
N VAL A 51 -21.24 -44.39 -19.18
CA VAL A 51 -21.82 -45.05 -20.35
C VAL A 51 -20.91 -46.20 -20.78
N ALA A 52 -21.45 -47.42 -20.77
CA ALA A 52 -20.76 -48.61 -21.27
C ALA A 52 -20.42 -48.45 -22.76
N GLY A 53 -19.13 -48.19 -23.05
CA GLY A 53 -18.62 -48.01 -24.41
C GLY A 53 -17.66 -46.83 -24.60
N ASP A 54 -17.60 -45.88 -23.66
CA ASP A 54 -16.74 -44.70 -23.80
C ASP A 54 -15.28 -44.94 -23.37
N SER A 55 -14.37 -44.23 -24.04
CA SER A 55 -12.93 -44.30 -23.80
C SER A 55 -12.59 -43.86 -22.36
N GLN A 56 -11.88 -44.69 -21.61
CA GLN A 56 -11.41 -44.31 -20.27
C GLN A 56 -10.46 -43.12 -20.35
N PHE A 57 -10.77 -42.06 -19.59
CA PHE A 57 -9.94 -40.88 -19.47
C PHE A 57 -8.96 -41.02 -18.31
N PHE A 58 -7.78 -40.44 -18.45
CA PHE A 58 -6.75 -40.45 -17.42
C PHE A 58 -6.32 -39.03 -17.12
N THR A 59 -6.30 -38.66 -15.84
CA THR A 59 -5.72 -37.38 -15.42
C THR A 59 -4.98 -37.53 -14.09
N PHE A 60 -3.95 -36.71 -13.86
CA PHE A 60 -3.26 -36.70 -12.58
C PHE A 60 -4.18 -36.14 -11.50
N ALA A 61 -4.16 -36.75 -10.30
CA ALA A 61 -4.98 -36.28 -9.18
C ALA A 61 -4.60 -34.87 -8.73
N HIS A 62 -3.34 -34.47 -8.97
CA HIS A 62 -2.84 -33.13 -8.73
C HIS A 62 -1.81 -32.73 -9.78
N ARG A 63 -1.85 -31.46 -10.23
CA ARG A 63 -0.91 -30.89 -11.22
C ARG A 63 0.56 -31.09 -10.84
N ARG A 64 0.86 -31.03 -9.55
CA ARG A 64 2.22 -31.25 -9.00
C ARG A 64 2.80 -32.63 -9.33
N PHE A 65 1.97 -33.68 -9.44
CA PHE A 65 2.46 -35.01 -9.85
C PHE A 65 2.86 -35.03 -11.31
N GLN A 66 2.08 -34.40 -12.19
CA GLN A 66 2.43 -34.26 -13.60
C GLN A 66 3.76 -33.50 -13.76
N GLU A 67 3.92 -32.38 -13.05
CA GLU A 67 5.16 -31.58 -13.05
C GLU A 67 6.36 -32.38 -12.54
N TYR A 68 6.17 -33.17 -11.47
CA TYR A 68 7.20 -34.05 -10.93
C TYR A 68 7.67 -35.08 -11.97
N PHE A 69 6.76 -35.86 -12.56
CA PHE A 69 7.14 -36.87 -13.54
C PHE A 69 7.72 -36.26 -14.81
N ALA A 70 7.19 -35.12 -15.27
CA ALA A 70 7.76 -34.40 -16.41
C ALA A 70 9.22 -33.98 -16.14
N THR A 71 9.51 -33.49 -14.93
CA THR A 71 10.85 -33.11 -14.51
C THR A 71 11.79 -34.32 -14.43
N CYS A 72 11.35 -35.45 -13.91
CA CYS A 72 12.14 -36.69 -13.89
C CYS A 72 12.53 -37.16 -15.31
N VAL A 73 11.62 -37.04 -16.28
CA VAL A 73 11.90 -37.39 -17.67
C VAL A 73 12.97 -36.48 -18.26
N VAL A 74 12.87 -35.17 -18.04
CA VAL A 74 13.88 -34.20 -18.51
C VAL A 74 15.24 -34.42 -17.83
N PHE A 75 15.27 -34.76 -16.54
CA PHE A 75 16.53 -35.11 -15.86
C PHE A 75 17.19 -36.37 -16.41
N SER A 76 16.40 -37.32 -16.91
CA SER A 76 16.93 -38.55 -17.49
C SER A 76 17.54 -38.32 -18.88
N ASP A 77 17.09 -37.28 -19.59
CA ASP A 77 17.47 -36.97 -20.96
C ASP A 77 17.29 -35.45 -21.21
N LEU A 78 18.30 -34.67 -20.84
CA LEU A 78 18.26 -33.20 -20.88
C LEU A 78 18.11 -32.65 -22.30
N ASN A 79 18.53 -33.41 -23.31
CA ASN A 79 18.45 -33.02 -24.73
C ASN A 79 17.06 -33.24 -25.31
N ARG A 80 16.14 -33.85 -24.55
CA ARG A 80 14.78 -34.15 -25.01
C ARG A 80 13.95 -32.91 -25.27
N ILE A 81 14.19 -31.84 -24.52
CA ILE A 81 13.54 -30.54 -24.67
C ILE A 81 14.63 -29.51 -24.91
N SER A 82 14.47 -28.68 -25.94
CA SER A 82 15.50 -27.68 -26.23
C SER A 82 15.57 -26.62 -25.12
N PRO A 83 16.74 -26.03 -24.86
CA PRO A 83 16.89 -24.92 -23.92
C PRO A 83 15.88 -23.79 -24.16
N ARG A 84 15.63 -23.44 -25.42
CA ARG A 84 14.64 -22.41 -25.79
C ARG A 84 13.24 -22.80 -25.34
N GLN A 85 12.81 -24.03 -25.61
CA GLN A 85 11.50 -24.53 -25.17
C GLN A 85 11.36 -24.55 -23.64
N LEU A 86 12.42 -24.91 -22.90
CA LEU A 86 12.39 -24.87 -21.43
C LEU A 86 12.16 -23.45 -20.88
N LEU A 87 12.65 -22.43 -21.59
CA LEU A 87 12.57 -21.03 -21.17
C LEU A 87 11.30 -20.32 -21.66
N THR A 88 10.79 -20.65 -22.85
CA THR A 88 9.68 -19.91 -23.48
C THR A 88 8.31 -20.57 -23.32
N ASP A 89 8.25 -21.89 -23.14
CA ASP A 89 6.98 -22.61 -23.02
C ASP A 89 6.58 -22.79 -21.54
N GLY A 90 5.44 -22.20 -21.17
CA GLY A 90 4.92 -22.22 -19.81
C GLY A 90 4.67 -23.62 -19.23
N ARG A 91 4.54 -24.66 -20.08
CA ARG A 91 4.41 -26.05 -19.63
C ARG A 91 5.68 -26.58 -18.96
N TRP A 92 6.85 -26.03 -19.32
CA TRP A 92 8.15 -26.46 -18.83
C TRP A 92 8.73 -25.55 -17.75
N ARG A 93 8.07 -24.43 -17.44
CA ARG A 93 8.51 -23.45 -16.45
C ARG A 93 8.97 -24.08 -15.14
N GLU A 94 8.13 -24.92 -14.52
CA GLU A 94 8.45 -25.54 -13.22
C GLU A 94 9.65 -26.48 -13.35
N THR A 95 9.77 -27.24 -14.45
CA THR A 95 10.94 -28.09 -14.72
C THR A 95 12.22 -27.27 -14.84
N ALA A 96 12.19 -26.15 -15.57
CA ALA A 96 13.32 -25.24 -15.69
C ALA A 96 13.73 -24.64 -14.33
N VAL A 97 12.74 -24.21 -13.52
CA VAL A 97 12.98 -23.72 -12.15
C VAL A 97 13.65 -24.81 -11.30
N VAL A 98 13.16 -26.04 -11.34
CA VAL A 98 13.75 -27.15 -10.57
C VAL A 98 15.17 -27.46 -11.06
N ILE A 99 15.43 -27.44 -12.37
CA ILE A 99 16.78 -27.58 -12.92
C ILE A 99 17.74 -26.55 -12.30
N PHE A 100 17.38 -25.26 -12.31
CA PHE A 100 18.22 -24.21 -11.72
C PHE A 100 18.41 -24.37 -10.20
N GLN A 101 17.38 -24.83 -9.48
CA GLN A 101 17.46 -24.98 -8.03
C GLN A 101 18.29 -26.19 -7.59
N THR A 102 18.24 -27.31 -8.32
CA THR A 102 18.79 -28.59 -7.85
C THR A 102 20.00 -29.11 -8.61
N GLN A 103 20.18 -28.72 -9.89
CA GLN A 103 21.27 -29.25 -10.72
C GLN A 103 22.55 -28.44 -10.57
N PRO A 104 23.73 -29.03 -10.80
CA PRO A 104 24.99 -28.29 -10.74
C PRO A 104 25.14 -27.34 -11.95
N PRO A 105 26.00 -26.30 -11.85
CA PRO A 105 26.10 -25.24 -12.86
C PRO A 105 26.39 -25.71 -14.29
N GLU A 106 27.13 -26.80 -14.43
CA GLU A 106 27.53 -27.36 -15.72
C GLU A 106 26.31 -27.85 -16.51
N VAL A 107 25.28 -28.34 -15.81
CA VAL A 107 24.05 -28.87 -16.41
C VAL A 107 23.18 -27.76 -16.98
N PHE A 108 23.07 -26.64 -16.28
CA PHE A 108 22.19 -25.54 -16.70
C PHE A 108 22.91 -24.42 -17.47
N ALA A 109 24.23 -24.50 -17.64
CA ALA A 109 25.00 -23.55 -18.44
C ALA A 109 24.48 -23.39 -19.89
N PRO A 110 24.10 -24.45 -20.63
CA PRO A 110 23.51 -24.30 -21.96
C PRO A 110 22.17 -23.55 -21.94
N ILE A 111 21.39 -23.72 -20.87
CA ILE A 111 20.10 -23.02 -20.69
C ILE A 111 20.34 -21.54 -20.43
N LEU A 112 21.35 -21.18 -19.63
CA LEU A 112 21.72 -19.79 -19.40
C LEU A 112 22.28 -19.12 -20.66
N ALA A 113 23.02 -19.84 -21.50
CA ALA A 113 23.48 -19.31 -22.78
C ALA A 113 22.30 -18.95 -23.71
N GLU A 114 21.27 -19.80 -23.77
CA GLU A 114 20.05 -19.49 -24.52
C GLU A 114 19.27 -18.32 -23.89
N ALA A 115 19.20 -18.24 -22.56
CA ALA A 115 18.55 -17.12 -21.87
C ALA A 115 19.22 -15.78 -22.20
N ARG A 116 20.56 -15.75 -22.26
CA ARG A 116 21.33 -14.59 -22.70
C ARG A 116 20.96 -14.20 -24.14
N TYR A 117 20.97 -15.16 -25.06
CA TYR A 117 20.61 -14.92 -26.45
C TYR A 117 19.20 -14.33 -26.60
N LEU A 118 18.21 -14.87 -25.88
CA LEU A 118 16.84 -14.35 -25.88
C LEU A 118 16.75 -12.93 -25.34
N LEU A 119 17.47 -12.61 -24.26
CA LEU A 119 17.48 -11.25 -23.70
C LEU A 119 18.14 -10.25 -24.65
N ASP A 120 19.22 -10.62 -25.33
CA ASP A 120 19.89 -9.78 -26.32
C ASP A 120 19.01 -9.57 -27.58
N GLU A 121 18.34 -10.63 -28.06
CA GLU A 121 17.35 -10.58 -29.14
C GLU A 121 16.22 -9.59 -28.80
N ILE A 122 15.68 -9.67 -27.59
CA ILE A 122 14.63 -8.77 -27.11
C ILE A 122 15.15 -7.33 -26.95
N ALA A 123 16.36 -7.16 -26.41
CA ALA A 123 16.96 -5.84 -26.19
C ALA A 123 17.20 -5.10 -27.52
N GLY A 124 17.61 -5.82 -28.56
CA GLY A 124 17.83 -5.26 -29.90
C GLY A 124 16.56 -4.66 -30.53
N ASN A 125 15.38 -5.08 -30.09
CA ASN A 125 14.09 -4.62 -30.61
C ASN A 125 13.52 -3.41 -29.84
N ILE A 126 14.14 -2.98 -28.74
CA ILE A 126 13.65 -1.86 -27.92
C ILE A 126 14.63 -0.71 -27.94
N SER A 127 14.15 0.47 -28.32
CA SER A 127 14.91 1.72 -28.25
C SER A 127 14.73 2.40 -26.89
N GLY A 128 15.76 3.13 -26.44
CA GLY A 128 15.70 3.94 -25.21
C GLY A 128 15.91 3.18 -23.91
N LEU A 129 16.43 1.95 -23.95
CA LEU A 129 16.86 1.24 -22.75
C LEU A 129 18.02 1.98 -22.09
N ILE A 130 18.04 2.00 -20.76
CA ILE A 130 19.18 2.48 -19.98
C ILE A 130 20.37 1.55 -20.26
N ASP A 131 21.51 2.10 -20.72
CA ASP A 131 22.67 1.29 -21.10
C ASP A 131 23.53 0.85 -19.91
N ASP A 132 23.69 1.71 -18.89
CA ASP A 132 24.39 1.41 -17.65
C ASP A 132 23.44 1.48 -16.43
N PRO A 133 22.79 0.35 -16.08
CA PRO A 133 21.93 0.23 -14.91
C PRO A 133 22.59 0.65 -13.60
N VAL A 134 23.85 0.28 -13.39
CA VAL A 134 24.56 0.48 -12.13
C VAL A 134 24.98 1.95 -12.00
N GLY A 135 25.49 2.55 -13.09
CA GLY A 135 25.79 3.98 -13.14
C GLY A 135 24.56 4.88 -13.03
N TYR A 136 23.40 4.45 -13.54
CA TYR A 136 22.14 5.20 -13.45
C TYR A 136 21.66 5.38 -12.01
N VAL A 137 21.78 4.34 -11.19
CA VAL A 137 21.31 4.35 -9.79
C VAL A 137 22.29 5.00 -8.83
N ASN A 138 23.46 5.44 -9.31
CA ASN A 138 24.44 6.13 -8.48
C ASN A 138 23.86 7.47 -7.98
N PRO A 139 23.80 7.72 -6.66
CA PRO A 139 23.18 8.92 -6.09
C PRO A 139 23.80 10.25 -6.56
N GLU A 140 25.03 10.23 -7.10
CA GLU A 140 25.71 11.42 -7.61
C GLU A 140 25.26 11.82 -9.02
N THR A 141 24.81 10.86 -9.84
CA THR A 141 24.46 11.04 -11.25
C THR A 141 22.95 11.05 -11.50
N THR A 142 22.12 10.70 -10.51
CA THR A 142 20.68 10.49 -10.72
C THR A 142 19.98 11.79 -11.16
N ASN A 143 19.62 11.85 -12.44
CA ASN A 143 18.95 13.00 -13.04
C ASN A 143 17.47 13.02 -12.59
N LYS A 144 17.09 13.95 -11.71
CA LYS A 144 15.80 13.99 -11.00
C LYS A 144 14.60 14.46 -11.84
N ASN A 145 14.73 14.46 -13.15
CA ASN A 145 13.66 14.91 -14.03
C ASN A 145 12.71 13.75 -14.31
N LEU A 146 11.71 13.63 -13.45
CA LEU A 146 10.55 12.76 -13.74
C LEU A 146 9.95 13.23 -15.07
N SER A 147 9.97 12.38 -16.10
CA SER A 147 9.16 12.55 -17.31
C SER A 147 7.69 12.25 -16.97
N VAL A 148 6.76 12.58 -17.86
CA VAL A 148 5.38 12.09 -17.70
C VAL A 148 5.43 10.57 -17.96
N PRO A 149 4.85 9.73 -17.10
CA PRO A 149 4.86 8.29 -17.30
C PRO A 149 4.28 7.93 -18.65
N LYS A 150 4.92 7.00 -19.35
CA LYS A 150 4.41 6.42 -20.59
C LYS A 150 4.34 4.91 -20.39
N PRO A 151 3.29 4.22 -20.88
CA PRO A 151 3.26 2.76 -20.82
C PRO A 151 4.54 2.17 -21.45
N PHE A 152 5.21 1.30 -20.70
CA PHE A 152 6.34 0.55 -21.23
C PHE A 152 5.81 -0.59 -22.10
N ALA A 153 6.28 -0.69 -23.33
CA ALA A 153 5.88 -1.76 -24.25
C ALA A 153 6.65 -3.03 -23.89
N TRP A 154 6.13 -3.80 -22.93
CA TRP A 154 6.71 -5.08 -22.54
C TRP A 154 6.74 -6.04 -23.74
N PRO A 155 7.93 -6.51 -24.15
CA PRO A 155 8.04 -7.54 -25.17
C PRO A 155 7.42 -8.85 -24.69
N ASP A 156 6.82 -9.58 -25.63
CA ASP A 156 6.27 -10.90 -25.37
C ASP A 156 7.35 -11.85 -24.85
N GLY A 157 7.03 -12.62 -23.82
CA GLY A 157 7.94 -13.59 -23.21
C GLY A 157 8.98 -13.01 -22.24
N LEU A 158 9.23 -11.70 -22.21
CA LEU A 158 10.23 -11.09 -21.32
C LEU A 158 9.90 -11.29 -19.84
N LEU A 159 8.70 -10.90 -19.40
CA LEU A 159 8.29 -11.05 -18.00
C LEU A 159 8.28 -12.52 -17.53
N PRO A 160 7.72 -13.48 -18.30
CA PRO A 160 7.84 -14.90 -18.00
C PRO A 160 9.29 -15.38 -17.84
N LEU A 161 10.19 -14.98 -18.74
CA LEU A 161 11.61 -15.34 -18.69
C LEU A 161 12.29 -14.81 -17.43
N LEU A 162 12.12 -13.51 -17.13
CA LEU A 162 12.70 -12.90 -15.93
C LEU A 162 12.13 -13.52 -14.64
N GLY A 163 10.82 -13.79 -14.62
CA GLY A 163 10.17 -14.46 -13.49
C GLY A 163 10.65 -15.90 -13.28
N LEU A 164 10.88 -16.65 -14.36
CA LEU A 164 11.44 -18.00 -14.34
C LEU A 164 12.87 -17.98 -13.76
N LEU A 165 13.73 -17.09 -14.26
CA LEU A 165 15.09 -16.92 -13.74
C LEU A 165 15.09 -16.53 -12.26
N GLN A 166 14.21 -15.61 -11.84
CA GLN A 166 14.10 -15.19 -10.44
C GLN A 166 13.71 -16.32 -9.49
N ASP A 167 12.80 -17.19 -9.92
CA ASP A 167 12.37 -18.32 -9.10
C ASP A 167 13.41 -19.46 -9.14
N GLY A 168 14.08 -19.66 -10.27
CA GLY A 168 15.16 -20.63 -10.42
C GLY A 168 16.39 -20.33 -9.55
N PHE A 169 16.78 -19.06 -9.42
CA PHE A 169 18.01 -18.64 -8.74
C PHE A 169 17.79 -18.10 -7.32
N ILE A 170 16.68 -18.47 -6.65
CA ILE A 170 16.25 -17.93 -5.35
C ILE A 170 17.35 -17.88 -4.28
N SER A 171 18.14 -18.96 -4.18
CA SER A 171 19.19 -19.17 -3.17
C SER A 171 20.59 -19.20 -3.79
N ARG A 172 20.68 -19.08 -5.12
CA ARG A 172 21.89 -19.28 -5.92
C ARG A 172 22.16 -18.09 -6.84
N ILE A 173 21.71 -16.89 -6.46
CA ILE A 173 21.84 -15.69 -7.31
C ILE A 173 23.29 -15.41 -7.75
N LYS A 174 24.29 -15.81 -6.95
CA LYS A 174 25.72 -15.68 -7.28
C LYS A 174 26.15 -16.52 -8.47
N GLU A 175 25.36 -17.52 -8.86
CA GLU A 175 25.62 -18.38 -10.01
C GLU A 175 24.93 -17.88 -11.28
N LEU A 176 24.10 -16.84 -11.19
CA LEU A 176 23.50 -16.18 -12.34
C LEU A 176 24.53 -15.23 -12.97
N PRO A 177 24.88 -15.38 -14.26
CA PRO A 177 25.86 -14.54 -14.94
C PRO A 177 25.55 -13.04 -14.86
N ASP A 178 26.57 -12.23 -14.60
CA ASP A 178 26.44 -10.78 -14.39
C ASP A 178 25.82 -10.06 -15.59
N ASP A 179 26.09 -10.52 -16.81
CA ASP A 179 25.52 -9.97 -18.04
C ASP A 179 23.99 -10.15 -18.10
N ILE A 180 23.46 -11.30 -17.66
CA ILE A 180 22.02 -11.54 -17.57
C ILE A 180 21.41 -10.60 -16.52
N GLN A 181 22.08 -10.45 -15.38
CA GLN A 181 21.64 -9.51 -14.34
C GLN A 181 21.62 -8.08 -14.89
N MET A 182 22.67 -7.67 -15.62
CA MET A 182 22.76 -6.35 -16.23
C MET A 182 21.64 -6.14 -17.25
N GLN A 183 21.40 -7.07 -18.17
CA GLN A 183 20.29 -6.97 -19.15
C GLN A 183 18.93 -6.86 -18.45
N ALA A 184 18.67 -7.69 -17.43
CA ALA A 184 17.48 -7.55 -16.59
C ALA A 184 17.40 -6.15 -15.98
N GLY A 185 18.51 -5.65 -15.42
CA GLY A 185 18.61 -4.29 -14.88
C GLY A 185 18.22 -3.21 -15.90
N ARG A 186 18.62 -3.32 -17.17
CA ARG A 186 18.29 -2.36 -18.23
C ARG A 186 16.78 -2.29 -18.48
N PHE A 187 16.12 -3.43 -18.68
CA PHE A 187 14.67 -3.46 -18.88
C PHE A 187 13.92 -2.95 -17.65
N LEU A 188 14.30 -3.47 -16.47
CA LEU A 188 13.56 -3.23 -15.25
C LEU A 188 13.70 -1.79 -14.75
N LEU A 189 14.89 -1.20 -14.84
CA LEU A 189 15.06 0.22 -14.52
C LEU A 189 14.33 1.11 -15.50
N THR A 190 14.42 0.86 -16.81
CA THR A 190 13.74 1.68 -17.83
C THR A 190 12.24 1.68 -17.60
N ALA A 191 11.65 0.49 -17.43
CA ALA A 191 10.24 0.33 -17.13
C ALA A 191 9.83 0.96 -15.79
N SER A 192 10.70 0.93 -14.78
CA SER A 192 10.41 1.55 -13.48
C SER A 192 10.54 3.09 -13.50
N SER A 193 11.53 3.63 -14.22
CA SER A 193 11.80 5.07 -14.25
C SER A 193 10.87 5.84 -15.18
N GLU A 194 10.47 5.24 -16.31
CA GLU A 194 9.69 5.90 -17.36
C GLU A 194 8.25 5.38 -17.45
N GLY A 195 8.02 4.17 -16.94
CA GLY A 195 6.76 3.45 -17.05
C GLY A 195 5.68 3.96 -16.09
N THR A 196 4.48 3.43 -16.33
CA THR A 196 3.31 3.61 -15.47
C THR A 196 3.45 2.84 -14.15
N LEU A 197 2.51 3.03 -13.23
CA LEU A 197 2.47 2.27 -11.98
C LEU A 197 2.47 0.74 -12.20
N ALA A 198 1.79 0.25 -13.24
CA ALA A 198 1.80 -1.17 -13.60
C ALA A 198 3.19 -1.64 -14.04
N ASP A 199 3.88 -0.85 -14.84
CA ASP A 199 5.23 -1.15 -15.32
C ASP A 199 6.24 -1.17 -14.16
N GLN A 200 6.13 -0.20 -13.25
CA GLN A 200 6.89 -0.18 -12.00
C GLN A 200 6.63 -1.41 -11.15
N LYS A 201 5.37 -1.87 -11.08
CA LYS A 201 4.99 -3.05 -10.31
C LYS A 201 5.55 -4.32 -10.93
N TRP A 202 5.33 -4.56 -12.22
CA TRP A 202 5.82 -5.76 -12.90
C TRP A 202 7.34 -5.80 -12.89
N SER A 203 7.99 -4.64 -13.06
CA SER A 203 9.44 -4.53 -12.91
C SER A 203 9.89 -4.97 -11.53
N LEU A 204 9.25 -4.46 -10.48
CA LEU A 204 9.58 -4.83 -9.11
C LEU A 204 9.31 -6.31 -8.81
N GLU A 205 8.26 -6.92 -9.39
CA GLU A 205 7.94 -8.34 -9.19
C GLU A 205 9.02 -9.31 -9.67
N VAL A 206 9.83 -8.91 -10.65
CA VAL A 206 10.93 -9.73 -11.19
C VAL A 206 12.32 -9.12 -10.91
N ALA A 207 12.42 -8.14 -10.01
CA ALA A 207 13.66 -7.41 -9.73
C ALA A 207 14.73 -8.24 -9.01
N GLY A 208 14.40 -9.40 -8.45
CA GLY A 208 15.28 -10.23 -7.63
C GLY A 208 16.50 -10.81 -8.36
N ILE A 209 16.56 -10.69 -9.70
CA ILE A 209 17.71 -11.09 -10.54
C ILE A 209 18.56 -9.92 -11.01
N THR A 210 18.24 -8.70 -10.60
CA THR A 210 19.06 -7.53 -10.96
C THR A 210 20.28 -7.39 -10.06
N PRO A 211 21.31 -6.63 -10.48
CA PRO A 211 22.44 -6.33 -9.63
C PRO A 211 21.98 -5.68 -8.32
N GLN A 212 22.64 -6.00 -7.21
CA GLN A 212 22.24 -5.54 -5.88
C GLN A 212 21.99 -4.01 -5.76
N PRO A 213 22.81 -3.12 -6.37
CA PRO A 213 22.53 -1.68 -6.35
C PRO A 213 21.21 -1.30 -7.04
N VAL A 214 20.87 -2.01 -8.13
CA VAL A 214 19.65 -1.80 -8.91
C VAL A 214 18.43 -2.28 -8.12
N LEU A 215 18.50 -3.49 -7.55
CA LEU A 215 17.45 -4.02 -6.68
C LEU A 215 17.18 -3.08 -5.50
N LEU A 216 18.22 -2.59 -4.84
CA LEU A 216 18.10 -1.63 -3.74
C LEU A 216 17.43 -0.33 -4.18
N TRP A 217 17.78 0.20 -5.36
CA TRP A 217 17.12 1.38 -5.90
C TRP A 217 15.63 1.14 -6.17
N LEU A 218 15.28 0.01 -6.80
CA LEU A 218 13.90 -0.37 -7.11
C LEU A 218 13.07 -0.54 -5.83
N LEU A 219 13.63 -1.20 -4.80
CA LEU A 219 12.99 -1.36 -3.49
C LEU A 219 12.75 -0.01 -2.80
N ARG A 220 13.77 0.86 -2.76
CA ARG A 220 13.64 2.22 -2.21
C ARG A 220 12.57 3.01 -2.95
N HIS A 221 12.51 2.89 -4.27
CA HIS A 221 11.49 3.54 -5.08
C HIS A 221 10.09 3.02 -4.75
N GLY A 222 9.94 1.69 -4.63
CA GLY A 222 8.69 1.04 -4.25
C GLY A 222 8.19 1.44 -2.87
N PHE A 223 9.08 1.47 -1.87
CA PHE A 223 8.73 1.90 -0.51
C PHE A 223 8.46 3.40 -0.38
N ALA A 224 9.21 4.23 -1.12
CA ALA A 224 8.98 5.68 -1.16
C ALA A 224 7.70 6.08 -1.92
N SER A 225 7.12 5.17 -2.71
CA SER A 225 5.86 5.40 -3.41
C SER A 225 4.70 5.66 -2.44
N GLU A 226 3.66 6.33 -2.92
CA GLU A 226 2.39 6.44 -2.20
C GLU A 226 1.43 5.28 -2.53
N SER A 227 1.79 4.45 -3.52
CA SER A 227 1.07 3.24 -3.88
C SER A 227 1.32 2.15 -2.84
N GLN A 228 0.25 1.61 -2.27
CA GLN A 228 0.36 0.43 -1.43
C GLN A 228 0.74 -0.80 -2.27
N TRP A 229 0.24 -0.87 -3.50
CA TRP A 229 0.51 -1.99 -4.39
C TRP A 229 2.02 -2.16 -4.63
N LEU A 230 2.74 -1.08 -4.90
CA LEU A 230 4.20 -1.10 -4.99
C LEU A 230 4.88 -1.43 -3.66
N LYS A 231 4.41 -0.90 -2.53
CA LYS A 231 4.98 -1.21 -1.21
C LYS A 231 4.87 -2.69 -0.87
N GLU A 232 3.75 -3.33 -1.20
CA GLU A 232 3.54 -4.76 -0.95
C GLU A 232 4.47 -5.62 -1.82
N VAL A 233 4.68 -5.25 -3.08
CA VAL A 233 5.64 -5.94 -3.95
C VAL A 233 7.08 -5.70 -3.48
N ALA A 234 7.45 -4.46 -3.14
CA ALA A 234 8.75 -4.11 -2.56
C ALA A 234 9.03 -4.97 -1.32
N TYR A 235 8.06 -5.05 -0.40
CA TYR A 235 8.14 -5.85 0.80
C TYR A 235 8.44 -7.33 0.50
N ARG A 236 7.76 -7.95 -0.47
CA ARG A 236 8.02 -9.34 -0.86
C ARG A 236 9.42 -9.53 -1.46
N GLN A 237 9.93 -8.54 -2.16
CA GLN A 237 11.25 -8.58 -2.78
C GLN A 237 12.40 -8.34 -1.81
N THR A 238 12.14 -7.83 -0.60
CA THR A 238 13.19 -7.66 0.43
C THR A 238 13.90 -8.96 0.82
N ALA A 239 13.23 -10.11 0.66
CA ALA A 239 13.84 -11.43 0.91
C ALA A 239 14.92 -11.82 -0.10
N ARG A 240 15.09 -11.05 -1.18
CA ARG A 240 16.16 -11.25 -2.17
C ARG A 240 17.43 -10.46 -1.84
N LEU A 241 17.38 -9.59 -0.84
CA LEU A 241 18.57 -8.85 -0.41
C LEU A 241 19.49 -9.75 0.40
N SER A 242 20.78 -9.73 0.08
CA SER A 242 21.82 -10.40 0.86
C SER A 242 22.00 -9.79 2.25
N GLN A 243 21.87 -8.46 2.35
CA GLN A 243 21.89 -7.69 3.59
C GLN A 243 20.81 -6.63 3.51
N ILE A 244 20.07 -6.44 4.61
CA ILE A 244 18.98 -5.44 4.67
C ILE A 244 19.55 -4.14 5.22
N PRO A 245 19.61 -3.06 4.43
CA PRO A 245 20.04 -1.76 4.93
C PRO A 245 19.04 -1.17 5.92
N ASP A 246 19.50 -0.29 6.83
CA ASP A 246 18.68 0.26 7.91
C ASP A 246 17.44 1.04 7.44
N ASP A 247 17.53 1.69 6.27
CA ASP A 247 16.39 2.41 5.66
C ASP A 247 15.31 1.42 5.20
N ILE A 248 15.67 0.35 4.49
CA ILE A 248 14.74 -0.72 4.11
C ILE A 248 14.19 -1.44 5.35
N ALA A 249 15.01 -1.64 6.38
CA ALA A 249 14.56 -2.21 7.65
C ALA A 249 13.49 -1.33 8.31
N ALA A 250 13.58 0.00 8.20
CA ALA A 250 12.53 0.92 8.66
C ALA A 250 11.25 0.78 7.83
N ASP A 251 11.36 0.66 6.52
CA ASP A 251 10.21 0.49 5.63
C ASP A 251 9.49 -0.85 5.84
N ILE A 252 10.22 -1.95 6.07
CA ILE A 252 9.67 -3.26 6.46
C ILE A 252 8.84 -3.13 7.74
N ARG A 253 9.35 -2.43 8.76
CA ARG A 253 8.64 -2.21 10.02
C ARG A 253 7.37 -1.40 9.81
N GLN A 254 7.45 -0.33 9.02
CA GLN A 254 6.29 0.48 8.67
C GLN A 254 5.24 -0.35 7.93
N ALA A 255 5.64 -1.23 7.00
CA ALA A 255 4.73 -2.13 6.30
C ALA A 255 3.99 -3.07 7.26
N LEU A 256 4.67 -3.64 8.27
CA LEU A 256 4.04 -4.46 9.31
C LEU A 256 3.02 -3.67 10.14
N VAL A 257 3.35 -2.44 10.52
CA VAL A 257 2.43 -1.54 11.24
C VAL A 257 1.21 -1.19 10.38
N ILE A 258 1.39 -0.99 9.08
CA ILE A 258 0.27 -0.75 8.14
C ILE A 258 -0.63 -1.99 8.02
N LEU A 259 -0.06 -3.19 7.93
CA LEU A 259 -0.82 -4.45 7.92
C LEU A 259 -1.65 -4.62 9.22
N PHE A 260 -1.06 -4.24 10.36
CA PHE A 260 -1.76 -4.20 11.64
C PHE A 260 -2.91 -3.18 11.64
N ALA A 261 -2.64 -1.93 11.25
CA ALA A 261 -3.64 -0.85 11.23
C ALA A 261 -4.82 -1.14 10.27
N ARG A 262 -4.58 -1.94 9.21
CA ARG A 262 -5.61 -2.39 8.26
C ARG A 262 -6.32 -3.68 8.69
N ASN A 263 -6.03 -4.21 9.88
CA ASN A 263 -6.55 -5.48 10.39
C ASN A 263 -6.35 -6.67 9.43
N ARG A 264 -5.28 -6.62 8.60
CA ARG A 264 -4.89 -7.71 7.70
C ARG A 264 -3.91 -8.67 8.35
N LEU A 265 -3.12 -8.17 9.32
CA LEU A 265 -2.06 -8.94 9.97
C LEU A 265 -2.53 -10.28 10.54
N ASN A 266 -3.73 -10.33 11.14
CA ASN A 266 -4.26 -11.57 11.71
C ASN A 266 -4.60 -12.62 10.64
N LYS A 267 -5.13 -12.19 9.49
CA LYS A 267 -5.48 -13.07 8.37
C LYS A 267 -4.22 -13.58 7.66
N GLU A 268 -3.20 -12.73 7.55
CA GLU A 268 -1.98 -12.99 6.80
C GLU A 268 -0.81 -13.44 7.67
N PHE A 269 -1.04 -13.67 8.98
CA PHE A 269 0.01 -13.87 9.97
C PHE A 269 1.03 -14.95 9.58
N PHE A 270 0.56 -16.13 9.15
CA PHE A 270 1.44 -17.24 8.80
C PHE A 270 2.26 -16.95 7.54
N ALA A 271 1.66 -16.31 6.53
CA ALA A 271 2.37 -15.91 5.32
C ALA A 271 3.41 -14.82 5.62
N THR A 272 3.04 -13.81 6.42
CA THR A 272 3.97 -12.76 6.87
C THR A 272 5.10 -13.35 7.71
N HIS A 273 4.82 -14.27 8.62
CA HIS A 273 5.83 -14.94 9.44
C HIS A 273 6.81 -15.73 8.57
N ALA A 274 6.31 -16.53 7.63
CA ALA A 274 7.14 -17.32 6.72
C ALA A 274 8.03 -16.44 5.82
N HIS A 275 7.54 -15.26 5.41
CA HIS A 275 8.34 -14.28 4.70
C HIS A 275 9.45 -13.71 5.59
N LEU A 276 9.10 -13.20 6.78
CA LEU A 276 10.06 -12.62 7.72
C LEU A 276 11.12 -13.61 8.19
N SER A 277 10.80 -14.90 8.27
CA SER A 277 11.77 -15.94 8.66
C SER A 277 12.88 -16.17 7.64
N ARG A 278 12.71 -15.70 6.40
CA ARG A 278 13.72 -15.79 5.34
C ARG A 278 14.64 -14.56 5.27
N LEU A 279 14.30 -13.50 6.00
CA LEU A 279 15.08 -12.27 6.00
C LEU A 279 16.34 -12.41 6.85
N ASP A 280 17.38 -11.66 6.49
CA ASP A 280 18.50 -11.44 7.40
C ASP A 280 18.00 -10.82 8.72
N GLN A 281 18.54 -11.28 9.85
CA GLN A 281 18.10 -10.89 11.20
C GLN A 281 16.59 -11.12 11.47
N ALA A 282 16.02 -12.20 10.91
CA ALA A 282 14.61 -12.58 11.04
C ALA A 282 14.01 -12.41 12.45
N SER A 283 14.77 -12.72 13.51
CA SER A 283 14.32 -12.62 14.90
C SER A 283 13.83 -11.22 15.29
N ARG A 284 14.47 -10.16 14.77
CA ARG A 284 14.07 -8.77 15.03
C ARG A 284 12.68 -8.47 14.48
N TYR A 285 12.40 -8.87 13.24
CA TYR A 285 11.12 -8.64 12.60
C TYR A 285 10.02 -9.56 13.14
N ILE A 286 10.34 -10.81 13.46
CA ILE A 286 9.40 -11.75 14.09
C ILE A 286 8.95 -11.22 15.46
N ASN A 287 9.84 -10.62 16.25
CA ASN A 287 9.47 -10.00 17.52
C ASN A 287 8.49 -8.82 17.32
N ILE A 288 8.68 -8.01 16.27
CA ILE A 288 7.76 -6.93 15.89
C ILE A 288 6.39 -7.50 15.50
N LEU A 289 6.38 -8.53 14.64
CA LEU A 289 5.16 -9.21 14.22
C LEU A 289 4.39 -9.79 15.43
N ARG A 290 5.10 -10.41 16.37
CA ARG A 290 4.52 -10.94 17.63
C ARG A 290 3.95 -9.83 18.50
N LEU A 291 4.70 -8.74 18.70
CA LEU A 291 4.24 -7.58 19.45
C LEU A 291 2.93 -7.07 18.85
N LEU A 292 2.90 -6.77 17.55
CA LEU A 292 1.71 -6.27 16.85
C LEU A 292 0.50 -7.21 16.98
N LYS A 293 0.70 -8.53 16.89
CA LYS A 293 -0.38 -9.52 17.09
C LYS A 293 -0.97 -9.45 18.51
N TRP A 294 -0.11 -9.25 19.52
CA TRP A 294 -0.51 -9.24 20.92
C TRP A 294 -0.96 -7.88 21.44
N ILE A 295 -0.85 -6.79 20.65
CA ILE A 295 -1.31 -5.46 21.07
C ILE A 295 -2.77 -5.51 21.48
N SER A 296 -3.68 -5.98 20.62
CA SER A 296 -5.11 -5.94 20.92
C SER A 296 -5.51 -6.77 22.14
N PRO A 297 -5.06 -8.03 22.31
CA PRO A 297 -5.35 -8.79 23.53
C PRO A 297 -4.82 -8.14 24.81
N ILE A 298 -3.56 -7.67 24.80
CA ILE A 298 -2.96 -7.05 25.99
C ILE A 298 -3.67 -5.75 26.35
N ASP A 299 -3.98 -4.92 25.35
CA ASP A 299 -4.67 -3.65 25.56
C ASP A 299 -6.06 -3.90 26.18
N ILE A 300 -6.83 -4.89 25.69
CA ILE A 300 -8.11 -5.28 26.30
C ILE A 300 -7.95 -5.69 27.76
N ILE A 301 -6.95 -6.52 28.08
CA ILE A 301 -6.69 -6.94 29.47
C ILE A 301 -6.35 -5.73 30.35
N LEU A 302 -5.49 -4.83 29.87
CA LEU A 302 -5.14 -3.60 30.60
C LEU A 302 -6.35 -2.71 30.85
N HIS A 303 -7.25 -2.58 29.86
CA HIS A 303 -8.48 -1.80 30.01
C HIS A 303 -9.44 -2.43 31.03
N ILE A 304 -9.56 -3.76 31.06
CA ILE A 304 -10.35 -4.48 32.07
C ILE A 304 -9.76 -4.24 33.46
N VAL A 305 -8.44 -4.34 33.62
CA VAL A 305 -7.76 -4.08 34.89
C VAL A 305 -7.97 -2.64 35.36
N VAL A 306 -7.82 -1.66 34.45
CA VAL A 306 -8.08 -0.24 34.75
C VAL A 306 -9.55 -0.04 35.17
N PHE A 307 -10.48 -0.64 34.44
CA PHE A 307 -11.91 -0.56 34.74
C PHE A 307 -12.25 -1.14 36.11
N CYS A 308 -11.78 -2.36 36.41
CA CYS A 308 -11.96 -2.99 37.71
C CYS A 308 -11.31 -2.20 38.85
N GLY A 309 -10.08 -1.70 38.65
CA GLY A 309 -9.36 -0.90 39.64
C GLY A 309 -10.07 0.43 39.93
N VAL A 310 -10.63 1.05 38.89
CA VAL A 310 -11.46 2.24 39.02
C VAL A 310 -12.76 1.94 39.77
N ILE A 311 -13.47 0.86 39.44
CA ILE A 311 -14.66 0.45 40.19
C ILE A 311 -14.32 0.20 41.66
N GLY A 312 -13.23 -0.51 41.95
CA GLY A 312 -12.77 -0.73 43.32
C GLY A 312 -12.50 0.58 44.05
N ALA A 313 -11.82 1.53 43.40
CA ALA A 313 -11.57 2.86 43.95
C ALA A 313 -12.88 3.65 44.19
N LEU A 314 -13.86 3.52 43.28
CA LEU A 314 -15.19 4.14 43.41
C LEU A 314 -16.02 3.52 44.55
N MET A 315 -15.93 2.20 44.74
CA MET A 315 -16.61 1.53 45.87
C MET A 315 -16.02 1.97 47.21
N LEU A 316 -14.71 2.26 47.25
CA LEU A 316 -14.03 2.79 48.43
C LEU A 316 -14.27 4.29 48.64
N ALA A 317 -14.36 5.07 47.56
CA ALA A 317 -14.54 6.51 47.59
C ALA A 317 -15.98 6.88 47.18
N ARG A 318 -16.84 7.12 48.17
CA ARG A 318 -18.27 7.48 48.04
C ARG A 318 -18.63 8.24 46.74
N TYR A 319 -19.71 7.78 46.08
CA TYR A 319 -20.34 8.09 44.77
C TYR A 319 -20.02 9.35 43.94
N GLU A 320 -19.38 10.40 44.46
CA GLU A 320 -19.18 11.68 43.74
C GLU A 320 -18.16 11.62 42.59
N LEU A 321 -17.37 10.55 42.51
CA LEU A 321 -16.31 10.37 41.52
C LEU A 321 -16.78 9.91 40.12
N PHE A 322 -18.04 9.49 39.98
CA PHE A 322 -18.56 8.89 38.73
C PHE A 322 -18.50 9.85 37.52
N VAL A 323 -18.67 11.15 37.74
CA VAL A 323 -18.67 12.19 36.69
C VAL A 323 -17.28 12.38 36.05
N PHE A 324 -16.21 12.00 36.76
CA PHE A 324 -14.83 12.30 36.34
C PHE A 324 -14.18 11.23 35.45
N ILE A 325 -14.70 10.00 35.47
CA ILE A 325 -14.06 8.83 34.86
C ILE A 325 -14.71 8.47 33.51
N SER A 326 -16.01 8.73 33.37
CA SER A 326 -16.79 8.50 32.14
C SER A 326 -16.12 9.03 30.84
N PRO A 327 -15.54 10.26 30.80
CA PRO A 327 -14.91 10.78 29.59
C PRO A 327 -13.62 10.05 29.18
N LEU A 328 -12.90 9.49 30.16
CA LEU A 328 -11.64 8.77 29.96
C LEU A 328 -11.90 7.39 29.34
N LEU A 329 -12.89 6.67 29.88
CA LEU A 329 -13.36 5.41 29.31
C LEU A 329 -13.96 5.62 27.92
N PHE A 330 -14.79 6.66 27.74
CA PHE A 330 -15.34 7.03 26.44
C PHE A 330 -14.25 7.35 25.41
N ARG A 331 -13.20 8.09 25.78
CA ARG A 331 -12.07 8.40 24.90
C ARG A 331 -11.32 7.14 24.47
N SER A 332 -11.01 6.23 25.40
CA SER A 332 -10.31 4.98 25.09
C SER A 332 -11.13 4.06 24.17
N HIS A 333 -12.45 4.00 24.42
CA HIS A 333 -13.35 3.17 23.65
C HIS A 333 -13.61 3.75 22.25
N LEU A 334 -13.64 5.09 22.12
CA LEU A 334 -13.74 5.78 20.83
C LEU A 334 -12.48 5.59 19.98
N THR A 335 -11.29 5.56 20.59
CA THR A 335 -10.04 5.28 19.88
C THR A 335 -9.91 3.84 19.41
N MET A 336 -10.55 2.88 20.10
CA MET A 336 -10.60 1.48 19.65
C MET A 336 -11.66 1.23 18.57
N LEU A 337 -12.86 1.81 18.70
CA LEU A 337 -13.99 1.54 17.80
C LEU A 337 -13.90 2.26 16.45
N LEU A 338 -13.27 3.44 16.44
CA LEU A 338 -13.22 4.28 15.26
C LEU A 338 -11.77 4.44 14.82
N PRO A 339 -11.37 3.86 13.66
CA PRO A 339 -10.14 4.23 12.98
C PRO A 339 -10.32 5.63 12.35
N LEU A 340 -10.63 6.62 13.20
CA LEU A 340 -10.66 8.03 12.84
C LEU A 340 -9.21 8.50 12.72
N LYS A 341 -8.92 9.26 11.66
CA LYS A 341 -7.60 9.88 11.50
C LYS A 341 -7.26 10.67 12.78
N PRO A 342 -6.00 10.62 13.26
CA PRO A 342 -5.58 11.30 14.49
C PRO A 342 -5.90 12.81 14.49
N GLU A 343 -5.98 13.42 13.30
CA GLU A 343 -6.35 14.82 13.09
C GLU A 343 -7.74 15.19 13.65
N LEU A 344 -8.73 14.29 13.55
CA LEU A 344 -10.10 14.52 14.04
C LEU A 344 -10.19 14.35 15.57
N LEU A 345 -9.41 13.43 16.12
CA LEU A 345 -9.25 13.24 17.57
C LEU A 345 -8.56 14.45 18.22
N VAL A 346 -7.62 15.09 17.53
CA VAL A 346 -6.95 16.33 17.97
C VAL A 346 -7.89 17.53 17.93
N LEU A 347 -8.90 17.54 17.06
CA LEU A 347 -9.86 18.64 16.96
C LEU A 347 -10.98 18.54 18.01
N ILE A 348 -11.46 17.33 18.30
CA ILE A 348 -12.59 17.11 19.22
C ILE A 348 -12.14 17.00 20.68
N SER A 349 -10.94 16.47 20.95
CA SER A 349 -10.50 16.21 22.33
C SER A 349 -10.18 17.45 23.17
N PRO A 350 -9.54 18.53 22.67
CA PRO A 350 -9.23 19.69 23.50
C PRO A 350 -10.45 20.48 23.98
N PRO A 351 -11.48 20.79 23.16
CA PRO A 351 -12.62 21.57 23.65
C PRO A 351 -13.50 20.78 24.62
N LEU A 352 -13.69 19.47 24.43
CA LEU A 352 -14.36 18.61 25.41
C LEU A 352 -13.55 18.49 26.71
N PHE A 353 -12.22 18.38 26.61
CA PHE A 353 -11.34 18.32 27.77
C PHE A 353 -11.30 19.66 28.53
N LEU A 354 -11.25 20.79 27.82
CA LEU A 354 -11.30 22.13 28.39
C LEU A 354 -12.68 22.45 28.98
N PHE A 355 -13.77 22.03 28.35
CA PHE A 355 -15.13 22.17 28.87
C PHE A 355 -15.31 21.35 30.16
N MET A 356 -14.87 20.09 30.16
CA MET A 356 -14.87 19.25 31.36
C MET A 356 -13.95 19.83 32.44
N TYR A 357 -12.73 20.27 32.09
CA TYR A 357 -11.80 20.91 33.01
C TYR A 357 -12.38 22.21 33.60
N HIS A 358 -13.10 23.00 32.80
CA HIS A 358 -13.79 24.20 33.23
C HIS A 358 -14.97 23.90 34.17
N LEU A 359 -15.77 22.86 33.89
CA LEU A 359 -16.81 22.38 34.81
C LEU A 359 -16.23 21.89 36.14
N ILE A 360 -15.05 21.26 36.10
CA ILE A 360 -14.31 20.80 37.28
C ILE A 360 -13.81 21.98 38.11
N LEU A 361 -13.16 22.97 37.48
CA LEU A 361 -12.71 24.18 38.15
C LEU A 361 -13.88 25.01 38.72
N ARG A 362 -15.00 25.08 38.01
CA ARG A 362 -16.19 25.82 38.46
C ARG A 362 -16.87 25.18 39.67
N LYS A 363 -16.93 23.84 39.74
CA LYS A 363 -17.41 23.15 40.96
C LYS A 363 -16.41 23.27 42.11
N PHE A 364 -15.10 23.30 41.82
CA PHE A 364 -14.03 23.43 42.80
C PHE A 364 -14.03 24.78 43.52
N PHE A 365 -14.29 25.88 42.81
CA PHE A 365 -14.42 27.20 43.44
C PHE A 365 -15.72 27.37 44.24
N TYR A 366 -16.70 26.47 44.06
CA TYR A 366 -18.03 26.59 44.68
C TYR A 366 -18.24 25.68 45.90
N TYR A 367 -17.39 24.66 46.06
CA TYR A 367 -17.41 23.76 47.22
C TYR A 367 -16.01 23.76 47.83
N ASP A 368 -15.87 24.07 49.12
CA ASP A 368 -14.64 23.93 49.93
C ASP A 368 -14.25 22.44 50.05
N VAL A 369 -13.84 21.83 48.94
CA VAL A 369 -13.47 20.42 48.88
C VAL A 369 -12.05 20.26 49.38
N TYR A 370 -11.90 19.45 50.44
CA TYR A 370 -10.64 19.09 51.07
C TYR A 370 -9.53 18.73 50.05
N PRO A 371 -8.32 19.32 50.15
CA PRO A 371 -7.21 19.10 49.21
C PRO A 371 -6.75 17.63 49.08
N GLY A 372 -7.10 16.76 50.04
CA GLY A 372 -6.80 15.32 49.98
C GLY A 372 -7.46 14.58 48.81
N TYR A 373 -8.66 14.99 48.37
CA TYR A 373 -9.35 14.35 47.24
C TYR A 373 -8.65 14.61 45.89
N PHE A 374 -8.05 15.80 45.75
CA PHE A 374 -7.30 16.16 44.55
C PHE A 374 -6.06 15.31 44.37
N LEU A 375 -5.29 15.11 45.44
CA LEU A 375 -4.12 14.22 45.44
C LEU A 375 -4.51 12.80 45.02
N ASN A 376 -5.56 12.23 45.60
CA ASN A 376 -6.03 10.88 45.25
C ASN A 376 -6.44 10.76 43.77
N LEU A 377 -7.20 11.74 43.26
CA LEU A 377 -7.59 11.79 41.84
C LEU A 377 -6.39 11.95 40.90
N PHE A 378 -5.41 12.74 41.30
CA PHE A 378 -4.18 12.95 40.55
C PHE A 378 -3.33 11.67 40.51
N PHE A 379 -3.19 10.96 41.63
CA PHE A 379 -2.50 9.67 41.68
C PHE A 379 -3.20 8.61 40.83
N ILE A 380 -4.54 8.51 40.90
CA ILE A 380 -5.32 7.62 40.03
C ILE A 380 -5.04 7.94 38.56
N ARG A 381 -5.03 9.21 38.16
CA ARG A 381 -4.72 9.62 36.77
C ARG A 381 -3.29 9.26 36.37
N ILE A 382 -2.30 9.48 37.24
CA ILE A 382 -0.91 9.13 36.97
C ILE A 382 -0.71 7.62 36.84
N ILE A 383 -1.43 6.82 37.62
CA ILE A 383 -1.29 5.36 37.61
C ILE A 383 -2.00 4.76 36.39
N PHE A 384 -3.22 5.20 36.07
CA PHE A 384 -4.02 4.58 35.00
C PHE A 384 -3.77 5.18 33.61
N SER A 385 -3.35 6.45 33.49
CA SER A 385 -3.10 7.07 32.17
C SER A 385 -2.01 6.38 31.36
N PRO A 386 -0.86 5.94 31.93
CA PRO A 386 0.14 5.19 31.19
C PRO A 386 -0.41 3.88 30.64
N LEU A 387 -1.22 3.16 31.41
CA LEU A 387 -1.81 1.88 31.00
C LEU A 387 -2.69 2.04 29.75
N LEU A 388 -3.46 3.13 29.67
CA LEU A 388 -4.28 3.46 28.49
C LEU A 388 -3.45 3.87 27.26
N LEU A 389 -2.19 4.27 27.44
CA LEU A 389 -1.27 4.64 26.36
C LEU A 389 -0.38 3.47 25.91
N TRP A 390 -0.49 2.31 26.56
CA TRP A 390 0.38 1.17 26.31
C TRP A 390 0.37 0.73 24.83
N SER A 391 -0.81 0.66 24.19
CA SER A 391 -0.91 0.28 22.78
C SER A 391 -0.25 1.28 21.83
N ILE A 392 -0.33 2.59 22.13
CA ILE A 392 0.35 3.65 21.36
C ILE A 392 1.88 3.49 21.46
N PHE A 393 2.38 3.17 22.65
CA PHE A 393 3.81 2.91 22.87
C PHE A 393 4.26 1.60 22.22
N ALA A 394 3.43 0.55 22.24
CA ALA A 394 3.70 -0.71 21.54
C ALA A 394 3.78 -0.52 20.02
N ILE A 395 2.87 0.27 19.42
CA ILE A 395 2.94 0.62 17.99
C ILE A 395 4.20 1.43 17.70
N SER A 396 4.57 2.36 18.58
CA SER A 396 5.79 3.17 18.44
C SER A 396 7.06 2.32 18.55
N ALA A 397 7.09 1.35 19.47
CA ALA A 397 8.16 0.36 19.62
C ALA A 397 8.27 -0.54 18.37
N ALA A 398 7.14 -1.02 17.84
CA ALA A 398 7.10 -1.77 16.58
C ALA A 398 7.66 -0.96 15.40
N ASN A 399 7.25 0.31 15.27
CA ASN A 399 7.72 1.19 14.21
C ASN A 399 9.23 1.49 14.32
N THR A 400 9.72 1.70 15.55
CA THR A 400 11.15 1.98 15.81
C THR A 400 12.02 0.73 15.90
N GLY A 401 11.43 -0.46 15.93
CA GLY A 401 12.14 -1.74 16.02
C GLY A 401 12.86 -1.95 17.35
N GLN A 402 12.64 -1.08 18.34
CA GLN A 402 13.28 -1.11 19.65
C GLN A 402 12.31 -1.67 20.69
N PHE A 403 12.84 -2.39 21.69
CA PHE A 403 12.04 -2.94 22.79
C PHE A 403 10.91 -3.90 22.34
N THR A 404 11.11 -4.61 21.24
CA THR A 404 10.08 -5.48 20.63
C THR A 404 10.09 -6.90 21.19
N HIS A 405 11.17 -7.30 21.86
CA HIS A 405 11.28 -8.61 22.50
C HIS A 405 10.22 -8.76 23.62
N PRO A 406 9.58 -9.94 23.78
CA PRO A 406 8.51 -10.15 24.77
C PRO A 406 8.83 -9.69 26.20
N PHE A 407 10.09 -9.83 26.62
CA PHE A 407 10.56 -9.35 27.93
C PHE A 407 10.29 -7.85 28.17
N TRP A 408 10.33 -7.02 27.12
CA TRP A 408 10.13 -5.57 27.24
C TRP A 408 8.66 -5.15 27.25
N TRP A 409 7.71 -6.05 26.95
CA TRP A 409 6.31 -5.67 26.75
C TRP A 409 5.68 -5.05 27.99
N ALA A 410 6.03 -5.55 29.18
CA ALA A 410 5.58 -4.99 30.46
C ALA A 410 6.16 -3.58 30.71
N PHE A 411 7.34 -3.28 30.18
CA PHE A 411 8.06 -2.02 30.37
C PHE A 411 7.79 -0.99 29.26
N LEU A 412 6.94 -1.29 28.28
CA LEU A 412 6.62 -0.34 27.19
C LEU A 412 5.98 0.96 27.66
N LEU A 413 5.45 1.01 28.90
CA LEU A 413 5.04 2.25 29.55
C LEU A 413 6.19 3.26 29.69
N LEU A 414 7.42 2.76 29.82
CA LEU A 414 8.64 3.57 29.90
C LEU A 414 9.24 3.87 28.52
N PHE A 415 8.62 3.39 27.43
CA PHE A 415 9.13 3.57 26.07
C PHE A 415 9.46 5.03 25.72
N PRO A 416 8.62 6.05 26.02
CA PRO A 416 8.96 7.44 25.70
C PRO A 416 10.24 7.91 26.37
N VAL A 417 10.46 7.51 27.63
CA VAL A 417 11.66 7.87 28.40
C VAL A 417 12.88 7.14 27.86
N LEU A 418 12.77 5.83 27.62
CA LEU A 418 13.85 5.02 27.06
C LEU A 418 14.24 5.49 25.65
N TYR A 419 13.24 5.75 24.80
CA TYR A 419 13.43 6.28 23.45
C TYR A 419 14.07 7.67 23.49
N PHE A 420 13.63 8.54 24.41
CA PHE A 420 14.23 9.86 24.63
C PHE A 420 15.69 9.76 25.03
N ILE A 421 16.06 8.84 25.93
CA ILE A 421 17.44 8.61 26.34
C ILE A 421 18.30 8.16 25.15
N ILE A 422 17.82 7.20 24.35
CA ILE A 422 18.56 6.67 23.19
C ILE A 422 18.71 7.73 22.09
N LYS A 423 17.66 8.50 21.81
CA LYS A 423 17.58 9.45 20.69
C LYS A 423 17.68 10.92 21.12
N PHE A 424 18.21 11.18 22.31
CA PHE A 424 18.24 12.50 22.94
C PHE A 424 18.73 13.62 22.00
N ARG A 425 19.84 13.40 21.30
CA ARG A 425 20.43 14.39 20.39
C ARG A 425 19.54 14.71 19.18
N GLU A 426 18.97 13.70 18.55
CA GLU A 426 18.07 13.87 17.39
C GLU A 426 16.76 14.54 17.81
N LEU A 427 16.22 14.12 18.95
CA LEU A 427 14.96 14.63 19.45
C LEU A 427 15.08 16.06 19.97
N ILE A 428 16.20 16.44 20.58
CA ILE A 428 16.49 17.85 20.90
C ILE A 428 16.54 18.71 19.64
N LYS A 429 17.19 18.27 18.56
CA LYS A 429 17.21 19.03 17.30
C LYS A 429 15.80 19.20 16.73
N TYR A 430 15.00 18.13 16.75
CA TYR A 430 13.60 18.18 16.33
C TYR A 430 12.76 19.09 17.20
N VAL A 431 12.89 18.97 18.53
CA VAL A 431 12.20 19.82 19.51
C VAL A 431 12.63 21.26 19.34
N ILE A 432 13.91 21.62 19.25
CA ILE A 432 14.37 23.00 19.01
C ILE A 432 13.78 23.58 17.72
N HIS A 433 13.71 22.78 16.64
CA HIS A 433 13.13 23.22 15.38
C HIS A 433 11.62 23.45 15.48
N LYS A 434 10.90 22.56 16.15
CA LYS A 434 9.45 22.66 16.39
C LYS A 434 9.10 23.62 17.53
N PHE A 435 10.02 23.88 18.46
CA PHE A 435 9.85 24.74 19.61
C PHE A 435 9.58 26.16 19.16
N LYS A 436 10.17 26.62 18.05
CA LYS A 436 9.79 27.92 17.48
C LYS A 436 8.31 28.00 17.08
N VAL A 437 7.74 26.91 16.56
CA VAL A 437 6.32 26.86 16.15
C VAL A 437 5.42 26.63 17.36
N ILE A 438 5.77 25.67 18.22
CA ILE A 438 5.00 25.34 19.42
C ILE A 438 5.05 26.51 20.39
N ALA A 439 6.22 27.08 20.69
CA ALA A 439 6.37 28.27 21.53
C ALA A 439 5.65 29.48 20.94
N PHE A 440 5.60 29.65 19.61
CA PHE A 440 4.79 30.71 19.01
C PHE A 440 3.29 30.47 19.22
N VAL A 441 2.81 29.23 19.03
CA VAL A 441 1.39 28.88 19.26
C VAL A 441 1.01 28.95 20.74
N THR A 442 1.85 28.46 21.65
CA THR A 442 1.62 28.56 23.10
C THR A 442 1.79 29.98 23.60
N PHE A 443 2.71 30.78 23.05
CA PHE A 443 2.80 32.22 23.32
C PHE A 443 1.53 32.94 22.87
N LEU A 444 1.02 32.64 21.67
CA LEU A 444 -0.24 33.22 21.18
C LEU A 444 -1.41 32.83 22.10
N TRP A 445 -1.47 31.58 22.54
CA TRP A 445 -2.49 31.10 23.48
C TRP A 445 -2.36 31.74 24.87
N LEU A 446 -1.15 31.83 25.42
CA LEU A 446 -0.90 32.50 26.69
C LEU A 446 -1.21 33.99 26.60
N LEU A 447 -0.86 34.64 25.49
CA LEU A 447 -1.21 36.03 25.24
C LEU A 447 -2.73 36.21 25.21
N ILE A 448 -3.47 35.31 24.55
CA ILE A 448 -4.95 35.29 24.57
C ILE A 448 -5.47 35.11 26.00
N ILE A 449 -4.93 34.16 26.77
CA ILE A 449 -5.36 33.90 28.15
C ILE A 449 -5.06 35.10 29.06
N VAL A 450 -3.90 35.74 28.92
CA VAL A 450 -3.51 36.92 29.71
C VAL A 450 -4.38 38.12 29.34
N ILE A 451 -4.66 38.35 28.05
CA ILE A 451 -5.60 39.38 27.61
C ILE A 451 -6.98 39.12 28.20
N MET A 452 -7.46 37.87 28.14
CA MET A 452 -8.76 37.50 28.71
C MET A 452 -8.81 37.68 30.22
N SER A 453 -7.77 37.28 30.96
CA SER A 453 -7.67 37.47 32.41
C SER A 453 -7.64 38.95 32.76
N TRP A 454 -6.84 39.74 32.06
CA TRP A 454 -6.74 41.19 32.29
C TRP A 454 -8.05 41.92 31.98
N CYS A 455 -8.76 41.50 30.94
CA CYS A 455 -10.08 42.05 30.62
C CYS A 455 -11.14 41.73 31.69
N ILE A 456 -11.05 40.55 32.34
CA ILE A 456 -11.92 40.15 33.45
C ILE A 456 -11.62 40.99 34.71
N ASP A 457 -10.34 41.21 35.02
CA ASP A 457 -9.92 41.96 36.21
C ASP A 457 -10.13 43.48 36.07
N ASN A 458 -10.17 44.00 34.83
CA ASN A 458 -10.30 45.43 34.53
C ASN A 458 -11.44 45.72 33.55
N PRO A 459 -12.70 45.43 33.92
CA PRO A 459 -13.85 45.51 33.01
C PRO A 459 -14.12 46.94 32.51
N ASP A 460 -13.74 47.96 33.29
CA ASP A 460 -14.05 49.35 32.96
C ASP A 460 -13.07 50.03 32.01
N SER A 461 -11.86 49.47 31.83
CA SER A 461 -10.84 50.09 31.00
C SER A 461 -11.24 50.12 29.52
N VAL A 462 -10.99 51.26 28.85
CA VAL A 462 -11.28 51.44 27.41
C VAL A 462 -10.53 50.40 26.57
N ILE A 463 -9.30 50.05 26.97
CA ILE A 463 -8.47 49.06 26.29
C ILE A 463 -9.07 47.65 26.43
N SER A 464 -9.61 47.27 27.59
CA SER A 464 -10.31 45.98 27.78
C SER A 464 -11.52 45.88 26.85
N LYS A 465 -12.31 46.96 26.75
CA LYS A 465 -13.47 47.04 25.85
C LYS A 465 -13.07 46.88 24.37
N ILE A 466 -11.97 47.51 23.93
CA ILE A 466 -11.45 47.40 22.55
C ILE A 466 -10.91 45.98 22.27
N LEU A 467 -10.12 45.41 23.17
CA LEU A 467 -9.56 44.06 23.02
C LEU A 467 -10.66 43.00 23.00
N PHE A 468 -11.62 43.08 23.92
CA PHE A 468 -12.78 42.19 23.95
C PHE A 468 -13.63 42.31 22.68
N PHE A 469 -13.84 43.52 22.16
CA PHE A 469 -14.56 43.75 20.91
C PHE A 469 -13.82 43.16 19.70
N SER A 470 -12.50 43.37 19.58
CA SER A 470 -11.68 42.81 18.49
C SER A 470 -11.62 41.28 18.53
N TYR A 471 -11.49 40.68 19.72
CA TYR A 471 -11.55 39.23 19.91
C TYR A 471 -12.94 38.70 19.55
N SER A 472 -14.00 39.38 20.00
CA SER A 472 -15.37 39.02 19.66
C SER A 472 -15.58 39.06 18.15
N ILE A 473 -15.05 40.05 17.42
CA ILE A 473 -15.10 40.08 15.95
C ILE A 473 -14.34 38.89 15.35
N ILE A 474 -13.12 38.58 15.79
CA ILE A 474 -12.36 37.46 15.24
C ILE A 474 -13.10 36.14 15.48
N VAL A 475 -13.61 35.91 16.69
CA VAL A 475 -14.36 34.71 17.06
C VAL A 475 -15.69 34.64 16.29
N VAL A 476 -16.45 35.73 16.25
CA VAL A 476 -17.75 35.83 15.57
C VAL A 476 -17.61 35.80 14.05
N CYS A 477 -16.47 36.17 13.46
CA CYS A 477 -16.26 36.03 12.01
C CYS A 477 -15.64 34.67 11.65
N PHE A 478 -14.66 34.19 12.41
CA PHE A 478 -13.89 32.99 12.06
C PHE A 478 -14.59 31.69 12.44
N ILE A 479 -15.31 31.66 13.57
CA ILE A 479 -16.08 30.47 13.97
C ILE A 479 -17.20 30.21 12.95
N PRO A 480 -18.06 31.17 12.56
CA PRO A 480 -19.08 30.90 11.55
C PRO A 480 -18.49 30.50 10.20
N LEU A 481 -17.37 31.09 9.74
CA LEU A 481 -16.74 30.66 8.49
C LEU A 481 -16.25 29.21 8.53
N THR A 482 -15.62 28.80 9.64
CA THR A 482 -15.18 27.41 9.81
C THR A 482 -16.36 26.46 10.01
N VAL A 483 -17.39 26.86 10.76
CA VAL A 483 -18.63 26.10 10.96
C VAL A 483 -19.39 25.94 9.64
N ILE A 484 -19.56 27.02 8.85
CA ILE A 484 -20.21 26.98 7.54
C ILE A 484 -19.42 26.08 6.59
N GLY A 485 -18.09 26.21 6.52
CA GLY A 485 -17.26 25.34 5.69
C GLY A 485 -17.37 23.86 6.07
N ASN A 486 -17.33 23.56 7.37
CA ASN A 486 -17.53 22.21 7.89
C ASN A 486 -18.95 21.71 7.64
N PHE A 487 -19.96 22.57 7.76
CA PHE A 487 -21.36 22.24 7.53
C PHE A 487 -21.63 21.93 6.05
N ILE A 488 -21.09 22.72 5.12
CA ILE A 488 -21.15 22.44 3.68
C ILE A 488 -20.49 21.09 3.38
N SER A 489 -19.27 20.85 3.91
CA SER A 489 -18.57 19.58 3.73
C SER A 489 -19.37 18.38 4.30
N PHE A 490 -19.99 18.58 5.46
CA PHE A 490 -20.86 17.59 6.11
C PHE A 490 -22.12 17.30 5.29
N ILE A 491 -22.79 18.32 4.74
CA ILE A 491 -23.93 18.14 3.84
C ILE A 491 -23.50 17.35 2.60
N SER A 492 -22.39 17.71 1.96
CA SER A 492 -21.87 16.94 0.80
C SER A 492 -21.55 15.49 1.18
N TYR A 493 -21.02 15.26 2.39
CA TYR A 493 -20.77 13.90 2.89
C TYR A 493 -22.06 13.10 3.10
N ILE A 494 -23.09 13.71 3.70
CA ILE A 494 -24.41 13.07 3.87
C ILE A 494 -25.02 12.75 2.51
N GLN A 495 -24.96 13.67 1.55
CA GLN A 495 -25.49 13.45 0.20
C GLN A 495 -24.82 12.25 -0.47
N ASP A 496 -23.49 12.16 -0.40
CA ASP A 496 -22.74 11.02 -0.91
C ASP A 496 -23.08 9.73 -0.16
N TRP A 497 -23.26 9.79 1.17
CA TRP A 497 -23.66 8.65 1.98
C TRP A 497 -25.07 8.15 1.60
N ILE A 498 -26.04 9.04 1.38
CA ILE A 498 -27.39 8.65 0.94
C ILE A 498 -27.34 8.00 -0.43
N LYS A 499 -26.62 8.60 -1.39
CA LYS A 499 -26.42 8.02 -2.74
C LYS A 499 -25.76 6.63 -2.64
N TRP A 500 -24.75 6.51 -1.79
CA TRP A 500 -24.07 5.25 -1.51
C TRP A 500 -25.02 4.19 -0.95
N GLN A 501 -25.85 4.52 0.04
CA GLN A 501 -26.84 3.59 0.58
C GLN A 501 -27.88 3.16 -0.47
N LYS A 502 -28.33 4.08 -1.33
CA LYS A 502 -29.25 3.75 -2.44
C LYS A 502 -28.59 2.79 -3.43
N TRP A 503 -27.36 3.08 -3.85
CA TRP A 503 -26.59 2.20 -4.73
C TRP A 503 -26.36 0.82 -4.09
N LEU A 504 -26.04 0.77 -2.78
CA LEU A 504 -25.88 -0.49 -2.04
C LEU A 504 -27.19 -1.31 -1.93
N LYS A 505 -28.37 -0.73 -2.15
CA LYS A 505 -29.63 -1.48 -2.20
C LYS A 505 -29.91 -2.04 -3.60
N ILE A 506 -29.64 -1.26 -4.65
CA ILE A 506 -29.94 -1.65 -6.04
C ILE A 506 -28.89 -2.63 -6.59
N ARG A 507 -27.60 -2.41 -6.27
CA ARG A 507 -26.40 -3.15 -6.72
C ARG A 507 -26.62 -4.06 -7.95
N PRO A 508 -26.39 -3.54 -9.17
CA PRO A 508 -26.44 -4.40 -10.36
C PRO A 508 -25.38 -5.51 -10.28
N SER A 509 -25.68 -6.67 -10.86
CA SER A 509 -24.78 -7.84 -10.90
C SER A 509 -23.58 -7.58 -11.81
N SER A 510 -23.79 -6.88 -12.92
CA SER A 510 -22.78 -6.44 -13.88
C SER A 510 -22.87 -4.93 -14.12
N ILE A 511 -21.72 -4.29 -14.37
CA ILE A 511 -21.58 -2.86 -14.66
C ILE A 511 -20.60 -2.69 -15.83
N THR A 512 -20.83 -1.73 -16.71
CA THR A 512 -19.87 -1.31 -17.76
C THR A 512 -18.88 -0.27 -17.25
N ALA A 513 -17.70 -0.13 -17.86
CA ALA A 513 -16.75 0.92 -17.44
C ALA A 513 -17.30 2.35 -17.61
N GLN A 514 -18.19 2.59 -18.57
CA GLN A 514 -18.86 3.89 -18.74
C GLN A 514 -19.81 4.20 -17.57
N GLU A 515 -20.63 3.23 -17.16
CA GLU A 515 -21.49 3.34 -15.97
C GLU A 515 -20.67 3.57 -14.70
N LEU A 516 -19.53 2.88 -14.56
CA LEU A 516 -18.61 3.09 -13.46
C LEU A 516 -18.08 4.53 -13.42
N LEU A 517 -17.57 5.04 -14.54
CA LEU A 517 -17.10 6.42 -14.66
C LEU A 517 -18.22 7.42 -14.33
N ASN A 518 -19.44 7.16 -14.80
CA ASN A 518 -20.60 7.96 -14.44
C ASN A 518 -20.89 7.91 -12.93
N LEU A 519 -20.86 6.73 -12.29
CA LEU A 519 -21.03 6.61 -10.83
C LEU A 519 -19.95 7.38 -10.05
N ILE A 520 -18.70 7.37 -10.50
CA ILE A 520 -17.61 8.15 -9.87
C ILE A 520 -17.92 9.65 -9.89
N THR A 521 -18.57 10.17 -10.95
CA THR A 521 -18.94 11.60 -11.02
C THR A 521 -20.00 12.01 -10.00
N HIS A 522 -20.79 11.06 -9.49
CA HIS A 522 -21.87 11.36 -8.56
C HIS A 522 -21.39 11.62 -7.13
N TYR A 523 -20.18 11.16 -6.77
CA TYR A 523 -19.60 11.31 -5.44
C TYR A 523 -18.66 12.52 -5.36
N HIS A 524 -18.87 13.38 -4.37
CA HIS A 524 -17.97 14.51 -4.09
C HIS A 524 -16.71 14.07 -3.34
N HIS A 525 -16.86 13.17 -2.38
CA HIS A 525 -15.78 12.68 -1.53
C HIS A 525 -15.17 11.41 -2.12
N ALA A 526 -13.86 11.47 -2.40
CA ALA A 526 -13.07 10.36 -2.96
C ALA A 526 -13.20 9.03 -2.19
N ARG A 527 -13.51 9.08 -0.89
CA ARG A 527 -13.71 7.90 -0.05
C ARG A 527 -14.83 6.99 -0.58
N PHE A 528 -15.92 7.55 -1.12
CA PHE A 528 -17.03 6.77 -1.67
C PHE A 528 -16.66 6.17 -3.02
N SER A 529 -15.98 6.92 -3.89
CA SER A 529 -15.44 6.39 -5.14
C SER A 529 -14.48 5.22 -4.89
N LYS A 530 -13.58 5.35 -3.91
CA LYS A 530 -12.68 4.25 -3.52
C LYS A 530 -13.45 3.01 -3.06
N ARG A 531 -14.43 3.18 -2.16
CA ARG A 531 -15.28 2.07 -1.69
C ARG A 531 -16.06 1.42 -2.83
N LEU A 532 -16.53 2.22 -3.78
CA LEU A 532 -17.21 1.72 -4.98
C LEU A 532 -16.30 0.76 -5.77
N ILE A 533 -15.07 1.19 -6.09
CA ILE A 533 -14.12 0.35 -6.83
C ILE A 533 -13.79 -0.93 -6.06
N ILE A 534 -13.53 -0.84 -4.75
CA ILE A 534 -13.24 -2.01 -3.91
C ILE A 534 -14.39 -3.03 -3.99
N ILE A 535 -15.65 -2.59 -3.87
CA ILE A 535 -16.81 -3.50 -3.95
C ILE A 535 -16.95 -4.11 -5.35
N ILE A 536 -16.75 -3.32 -6.41
CA ILE A 536 -16.82 -3.81 -7.80
C ILE A 536 -15.74 -4.87 -8.06
N ARG A 537 -14.52 -4.62 -7.57
CA ARG A 537 -13.37 -5.54 -7.63
C ARG A 537 -13.63 -6.82 -6.85
N GLU A 538 -14.03 -6.72 -5.59
CA GLU A 538 -14.28 -7.89 -4.73
C GLU A 538 -15.40 -8.80 -5.26
N ARG A 539 -16.35 -8.22 -6.00
CA ARG A 539 -17.48 -8.96 -6.60
C ARG A 539 -17.27 -9.34 -8.06
N ASN A 540 -16.16 -8.92 -8.68
CA ASN A 540 -15.93 -9.07 -10.11
C ASN A 540 -17.09 -8.54 -10.98
N SER A 541 -17.80 -7.50 -10.54
CA SER A 541 -19.01 -7.00 -11.21
C SER A 541 -18.74 -6.20 -12.50
N LEU A 542 -17.50 -5.78 -12.75
CA LEU A 542 -17.17 -5.06 -13.98
C LEU A 542 -17.07 -6.04 -15.15
N LEU A 543 -17.77 -5.76 -16.26
CA LEU A 543 -17.71 -6.55 -17.49
C LEU A 543 -16.29 -6.53 -18.09
N ALA A 544 -15.78 -7.70 -18.47
CA ALA A 544 -14.44 -7.85 -19.04
C ALA A 544 -14.43 -7.63 -20.56
N THR A 545 -14.83 -6.43 -21.00
CA THR A 545 -14.79 -6.02 -22.41
C THR A 545 -13.52 -5.23 -22.74
N GLU A 546 -13.12 -5.22 -24.01
CA GLU A 546 -11.99 -4.40 -24.49
C GLU A 546 -12.20 -2.91 -24.19
N ASP A 547 -13.41 -2.40 -24.39
CA ASP A 547 -13.78 -1.03 -24.02
C ASP A 547 -13.59 -0.77 -22.51
N SER A 548 -13.89 -1.75 -21.67
CA SER A 548 -13.73 -1.60 -20.21
C SER A 548 -12.26 -1.56 -19.81
N GLU A 549 -11.43 -2.38 -20.44
CA GLU A 549 -9.98 -2.34 -20.27
C GLU A 549 -9.41 -0.98 -20.73
N GLN A 550 -9.78 -0.52 -21.92
CA GLN A 550 -9.29 0.73 -22.50
C GLN A 550 -9.69 1.94 -21.64
N LEU A 551 -10.96 2.04 -21.23
CA LEU A 551 -11.43 3.16 -20.41
C LEU A 551 -10.78 3.20 -19.02
N LEU A 552 -10.57 2.05 -18.39
CA LEU A 552 -9.86 1.99 -17.12
C LEU A 552 -8.36 2.34 -17.28
N LYS A 553 -7.73 1.94 -18.39
CA LYS A 553 -6.35 2.31 -18.72
C LYS A 553 -6.21 3.82 -18.90
N GLU A 554 -7.14 4.44 -19.63
CA GLU A 554 -7.22 5.90 -19.81
C GLU A 554 -7.42 6.61 -18.45
N LEU A 555 -8.33 6.10 -17.61
CA LEU A 555 -8.55 6.63 -16.25
C LEU A 555 -7.29 6.54 -15.39
N ALA A 556 -6.60 5.40 -15.39
CA ALA A 556 -5.39 5.18 -14.62
C ALA A 556 -4.27 6.15 -15.04
N LEU A 557 -4.06 6.32 -16.34
CA LEU A 557 -3.08 7.26 -16.90
C LEU A 557 -3.39 8.71 -16.53
N ALA A 558 -4.65 9.13 -16.64
CA ALA A 558 -5.08 10.47 -16.27
C ALA A 558 -4.88 10.74 -14.77
N LEU A 559 -5.24 9.77 -13.91
CA LEU A 559 -5.02 9.83 -12.47
C LEU A 559 -3.54 9.97 -12.14
N GLU A 560 -2.70 9.08 -12.66
CA GLU A 560 -1.27 9.05 -12.40
C GLU A 560 -0.60 10.36 -12.82
N SER A 561 -0.87 10.82 -14.05
CA SER A 561 -0.38 12.10 -14.56
C SER A 561 -0.80 13.28 -13.66
N SER A 562 -2.05 13.29 -13.19
CA SER A 562 -2.56 14.35 -12.32
C SER A 562 -1.89 14.35 -10.94
N ILE A 563 -1.66 13.17 -10.33
CA ILE A 563 -0.99 13.02 -9.04
C ILE A 563 0.46 13.50 -9.16
N ILE A 564 1.17 13.09 -10.21
CA ILE A 564 2.56 13.50 -10.46
C ILE A 564 2.65 15.00 -10.71
N SER A 565 1.77 15.55 -11.54
CA SER A 565 1.70 16.99 -11.81
C SER A 565 1.45 17.80 -10.52
N ASN A 566 0.53 17.35 -9.67
CA ASN A 566 0.26 17.99 -8.40
C ASN A 566 1.47 17.92 -7.45
N LYS A 567 2.16 16.76 -7.36
CA LYS A 567 3.40 16.63 -6.58
C LYS A 567 4.49 17.59 -7.06
N ARG A 568 4.66 17.74 -8.38
CA ARG A 568 5.61 18.71 -8.96
C ARG A 568 5.22 20.14 -8.62
N GLN A 569 3.94 20.48 -8.75
CA GLN A 569 3.43 21.80 -8.41
C GLN A 569 3.66 22.11 -6.92
N PHE A 570 3.39 21.15 -6.03
CA PHE A 570 3.63 21.30 -4.60
C PHE A 570 5.13 21.48 -4.28
N LYS A 571 6.02 20.66 -4.87
CA LYS A 571 7.48 20.82 -4.72
C LYS A 571 7.96 22.18 -5.24
N MET A 572 7.44 22.64 -6.37
CA MET A 572 7.74 23.98 -6.90
C MET A 572 7.25 25.09 -5.98
N GLN A 573 6.02 24.98 -5.45
CA GLN A 573 5.47 25.92 -4.47
C GLN A 573 6.30 25.93 -3.19
N GLN A 574 6.71 24.78 -2.67
CA GLN A 574 7.56 24.69 -1.48
C GLN A 574 8.93 25.33 -1.71
N ARG A 575 9.55 25.13 -2.89
CA ARG A 575 10.80 25.81 -3.27
C ARG A 575 10.60 27.32 -3.36
N LYS A 576 9.48 27.79 -3.94
CA LYS A 576 9.13 29.22 -3.98
C LYS A 576 8.94 29.79 -2.57
N TRP A 577 8.21 29.09 -1.70
CA TRP A 577 8.03 29.48 -0.29
C TRP A 577 9.34 29.59 0.47
N ARG A 578 10.27 28.66 0.28
CA ARG A 578 11.63 28.76 0.84
C ARG A 578 12.37 30.00 0.32
N LYS A 579 12.16 30.40 -0.94
CA LYS A 579 12.70 31.65 -1.49
C LYS A 579 12.02 32.89 -0.88
N TYR A 580 10.70 32.87 -0.69
CA TYR A 580 9.96 33.97 -0.04
C TYR A 580 10.41 34.19 1.41
N LEU A 581 10.60 33.11 2.17
CA LEU A 581 11.11 33.18 3.54
C LEU A 581 12.53 33.76 3.61
N LYS A 582 13.35 33.54 2.57
CA LYS A 582 14.70 34.11 2.49
C LYS A 582 14.72 35.55 1.96
N ASN A 583 13.75 35.92 1.13
CA ASN A 583 13.68 37.24 0.50
C ASN A 583 12.21 37.66 0.29
N PRO A 584 11.63 38.48 1.20
CA PRO A 584 10.23 38.90 1.10
C PRO A 584 9.95 39.78 -0.12
N PHE A 585 10.94 40.53 -0.63
CA PHE A 585 10.78 41.34 -1.85
C PHE A 585 10.52 40.47 -3.09
N TYR A 586 11.06 39.25 -3.13
CA TYR A 586 10.77 38.28 -4.20
C TYR A 586 9.28 37.86 -4.19
N ALA A 587 8.66 37.76 -3.01
CA ALA A 587 7.24 37.44 -2.88
C ALA A 587 6.36 38.54 -3.46
N ILE A 588 6.64 39.81 -3.14
CA ILE A 588 5.92 40.98 -3.64
C ILE A 588 6.00 41.04 -5.18
N LYS A 589 7.18 40.78 -5.76
CA LYS A 589 7.38 40.76 -7.21
C LYS A 589 6.64 39.61 -7.91
N ASP A 590 6.62 38.39 -7.35
CA ASP A 590 5.85 37.25 -7.93
C ASP A 590 4.34 37.50 -7.86
N ILE A 591 3.84 38.08 -6.75
CA ILE A 591 2.41 38.44 -6.59
C ILE A 591 2.01 39.48 -7.63
N SER A 592 2.79 40.56 -7.79
CA SER A 592 2.55 41.59 -8.80
C SER A 592 2.53 41.01 -10.22
N ARG A 593 3.50 40.15 -10.56
CA ARG A 593 3.55 39.47 -11.87
C ARG A 593 2.33 38.57 -12.11
N ARG A 594 1.85 37.86 -11.08
CA ARG A 594 0.64 37.01 -11.18
C ARG A 594 -0.63 37.83 -11.38
N LEU A 595 -0.79 38.95 -10.67
CA LEU A 595 -1.93 39.84 -10.87
C LEU A 595 -1.96 40.36 -12.32
N ASN A 596 -0.80 40.68 -12.90
CA ASN A 596 -0.69 41.09 -14.30
C ASN A 596 -0.99 39.94 -15.29
N LEU A 597 -0.67 38.69 -14.95
CA LEU A 597 -0.97 37.51 -15.78
C LEU A 597 -2.45 37.10 -15.70
N VAL A 598 -3.06 37.13 -14.50
CA VAL A 598 -4.49 36.84 -14.29
C VAL A 598 -5.35 37.84 -15.08
N ARG A 599 -4.90 39.10 -15.21
CA ARG A 599 -5.53 40.12 -16.05
C ARG A 599 -5.44 39.82 -17.55
N LYS A 600 -4.51 38.96 -18.00
CA LYS A 600 -4.27 38.64 -19.42
C LYS A 600 -4.72 37.23 -19.86
N SER A 601 -4.98 36.27 -18.96
CA SER A 601 -5.04 34.85 -19.34
C SER A 601 -6.26 34.05 -18.82
N SER A 602 -7.46 34.62 -18.76
CA SER A 602 -8.63 33.87 -18.25
C SER A 602 -9.20 32.82 -19.21
N GLN A 603 -8.89 32.85 -20.53
CA GLN A 603 -9.52 31.95 -21.50
C GLN A 603 -8.60 30.94 -22.23
N THR A 604 -7.29 31.18 -22.36
CA THR A 604 -6.41 30.34 -23.20
C THR A 604 -5.85 29.08 -22.52
N LEU A 605 -5.56 29.13 -21.21
CA LEU A 605 -4.87 28.04 -20.49
C LEU A 605 -5.72 26.78 -20.21
N THR A 606 -7.04 26.86 -20.37
CA THR A 606 -7.95 25.76 -20.02
C THR A 606 -8.12 24.77 -21.19
N ARG A 607 -7.98 25.21 -22.44
CA ARG A 607 -8.08 24.33 -23.63
C ARG A 607 -6.83 23.49 -23.86
N GLU A 608 -5.65 24.06 -23.61
CA GLU A 608 -4.37 23.44 -24.00
C GLU A 608 -3.99 22.20 -23.17
N ARG A 609 -4.50 22.04 -21.94
CA ARG A 609 -4.20 20.86 -21.11
C ARG A 609 -5.13 19.67 -21.30
N VAL A 610 -6.36 19.90 -21.77
CA VAL A 610 -7.33 18.82 -22.02
C VAL A 610 -7.02 18.11 -23.34
N ASN A 611 -6.49 18.83 -24.33
CA ASN A 611 -6.13 18.29 -25.64
C ASN A 611 -4.90 17.34 -25.65
N ASN A 612 -4.21 17.17 -24.51
CA ASN A 612 -3.00 16.33 -24.43
C ASN A 612 -3.28 14.87 -24.03
N TYR A 613 -4.54 14.48 -23.84
CA TYR A 613 -4.90 13.08 -23.57
C TYR A 613 -5.37 12.41 -24.86
N SER A 614 -4.63 11.38 -25.29
CA SER A 614 -4.97 10.53 -26.44
C SER A 614 -6.03 9.47 -26.08
N GLY A 615 -7.09 9.88 -25.36
CA GLY A 615 -8.16 8.98 -24.93
C GLY A 615 -9.32 8.91 -25.92
N SER A 616 -10.22 7.95 -25.72
CA SER A 616 -11.51 7.88 -26.41
C SER A 616 -12.31 9.19 -26.29
N GLU A 617 -13.15 9.49 -27.28
CA GLU A 617 -13.98 10.70 -27.29
C GLU A 617 -14.90 10.78 -26.05
N PHE A 618 -15.46 9.63 -25.66
CA PHE A 618 -16.24 9.49 -24.43
C PHE A 618 -15.41 9.88 -23.20
N PHE A 619 -14.21 9.31 -23.04
CA PHE A 619 -13.36 9.58 -21.87
C PHE A 619 -12.94 11.04 -21.79
N ASN A 620 -12.56 11.65 -22.91
CA ASN A 620 -12.18 13.07 -22.94
C ASN A 620 -13.37 13.98 -22.56
N THR A 621 -14.56 13.66 -23.06
CA THR A 621 -15.79 14.37 -22.69
C THR A 621 -16.12 14.20 -21.21
N TRP A 622 -16.01 12.98 -20.69
CA TRP A 622 -16.23 12.66 -19.28
C TRP A 622 -15.22 13.37 -18.38
N LEU A 623 -13.92 13.30 -18.71
CA LEU A 623 -12.82 13.90 -17.95
C LEU A 623 -12.97 15.42 -17.91
N GLY A 624 -13.33 16.03 -19.05
CA GLY A 624 -13.67 17.44 -19.14
C GLY A 624 -14.79 17.81 -18.18
N LYS A 625 -15.92 17.10 -18.21
CA LYS A 625 -17.06 17.32 -17.29
C LYS A 625 -16.68 17.09 -15.82
N TYR A 626 -15.90 16.04 -15.53
CA TYR A 626 -15.50 15.66 -14.18
C TYR A 626 -14.60 16.71 -13.51
N THR A 627 -13.70 17.31 -14.29
CA THR A 627 -12.71 18.30 -13.82
C THR A 627 -13.15 19.76 -13.99
N LEU A 628 -14.28 20.02 -14.67
CA LEU A 628 -14.78 21.36 -14.97
C LEU A 628 -15.01 22.20 -13.70
N LYS A 629 -15.60 21.60 -12.66
CA LYS A 629 -15.90 22.30 -11.39
C LYS A 629 -14.70 22.36 -10.44
N ASP A 630 -13.83 21.36 -10.48
CA ASP A 630 -12.68 21.25 -9.58
C ASP A 630 -11.55 20.44 -10.24
N LYS A 631 -10.47 21.13 -10.59
CA LYS A 631 -9.27 20.51 -11.18
C LYS A 631 -8.55 19.58 -10.21
N SER A 632 -8.71 19.79 -8.90
CA SER A 632 -8.11 18.94 -7.88
C SER A 632 -8.87 17.64 -7.68
N ARG A 633 -10.09 17.50 -8.21
CA ARG A 633 -10.96 16.33 -7.98
C ARG A 633 -10.31 15.01 -8.38
N LEU A 634 -9.61 14.98 -9.50
CA LEU A 634 -8.87 13.80 -9.96
C LEU A 634 -7.70 13.47 -9.02
N VAL A 635 -6.97 14.48 -8.56
CA VAL A 635 -5.87 14.33 -7.59
C VAL A 635 -6.39 13.85 -6.24
N ASN A 636 -7.57 14.32 -5.83
CA ASN A 636 -8.22 13.99 -4.56
C ASN A 636 -8.65 12.51 -4.49
N LEU A 637 -8.78 11.82 -5.63
CA LEU A 637 -8.97 10.36 -5.64
C LEU A 637 -7.77 9.62 -5.03
N GLY A 638 -6.56 10.15 -5.22
CA GLY A 638 -5.34 9.70 -4.54
C GLY A 638 -4.75 8.38 -5.08
N SER A 639 -3.56 8.03 -4.58
CA SER A 639 -2.81 6.83 -4.99
C SER A 639 -3.54 5.53 -4.65
N GLU A 640 -4.24 5.47 -3.51
CA GLU A 640 -4.96 4.26 -3.12
C GLU A 640 -6.13 3.95 -4.06
N PHE A 641 -6.74 4.96 -4.70
CA PHE A 641 -7.74 4.73 -5.74
C PHE A 641 -7.09 4.23 -7.02
N LEU A 642 -5.93 4.79 -7.39
CA LEU A 642 -5.15 4.35 -8.54
C LEU A 642 -4.75 2.87 -8.43
N ASP A 643 -4.26 2.44 -7.26
CA ASP A 643 -3.94 1.03 -6.99
C ASP A 643 -5.13 0.11 -7.30
N GLU A 644 -6.31 0.49 -6.82
CA GLU A 644 -7.54 -0.29 -7.00
C GLU A 644 -7.99 -0.36 -8.47
N ILE A 645 -7.75 0.69 -9.26
CA ILE A 645 -7.99 0.67 -10.72
C ILE A 645 -7.04 -0.30 -11.41
N TYR A 646 -5.75 -0.31 -11.07
CA TYR A 646 -4.80 -1.24 -11.69
C TYR A 646 -5.08 -2.70 -11.33
N ILE A 647 -5.46 -2.98 -10.09
CA ILE A 647 -5.87 -4.34 -9.70
C ILE A 647 -7.11 -4.77 -10.49
N LEU A 648 -8.08 -3.87 -10.67
CA LEU A 648 -9.28 -4.14 -11.45
C LEU A 648 -8.96 -4.37 -12.94
N LEU A 649 -7.98 -3.63 -13.50
CA LEU A 649 -7.45 -3.84 -14.84
C LEU A 649 -6.83 -5.24 -15.00
N GLU A 650 -5.98 -5.67 -14.05
CA GLU A 650 -5.40 -7.03 -14.06
C GLU A 650 -6.50 -8.11 -14.01
N GLN A 651 -7.53 -7.92 -13.19
CA GLN A 651 -8.67 -8.85 -13.13
C GLN A 651 -9.48 -8.92 -14.42
N ILE A 652 -9.63 -7.81 -15.15
CA ILE A 652 -10.30 -7.80 -16.46
C ILE A 652 -9.47 -8.56 -17.49
N ARG A 653 -8.17 -8.28 -17.56
CA ARG A 653 -7.25 -8.96 -18.49
C ARG A 653 -7.25 -10.47 -18.28
N ALA A 654 -7.12 -10.91 -17.03
CA ALA A 654 -7.13 -12.34 -16.69
C ALA A 654 -8.45 -13.02 -17.10
N ARG A 655 -9.60 -12.36 -16.89
CA ARG A 655 -10.91 -12.90 -17.31
C ARG A 655 -11.04 -12.97 -18.83
N ARG A 656 -10.57 -11.94 -19.54
CA ARG A 656 -10.58 -11.92 -21.01
C ARG A 656 -9.75 -13.05 -21.61
N GLN A 657 -8.55 -13.28 -21.06
CA GLN A 657 -7.68 -14.41 -21.46
C GLN A 657 -8.35 -15.77 -21.20
N ASN A 658 -9.04 -15.93 -20.08
CA ASN A 658 -9.77 -17.17 -19.80
C ASN A 658 -10.96 -17.37 -20.74
N SER A 659 -11.65 -16.29 -21.11
CA SER A 659 -12.80 -16.35 -22.04
C SER A 659 -12.37 -16.65 -23.48
N SER A 660 -11.21 -16.18 -23.94
CA SER A 660 -10.69 -16.56 -25.26
C SER A 660 -10.35 -18.05 -25.32
N VAL A 661 -9.71 -18.57 -24.28
CA VAL A 661 -9.33 -20.00 -24.18
C VAL A 661 -10.54 -20.95 -24.09
N GLN A 662 -11.72 -20.46 -23.69
CA GLN A 662 -12.94 -21.28 -23.66
C GLN A 662 -13.70 -21.30 -24.99
N ASN A 663 -13.44 -20.34 -25.87
CA ASN A 663 -14.08 -20.24 -27.18
C ASN A 663 -13.24 -20.84 -28.31
N ASP A 664 -11.97 -21.17 -28.03
CA ASP A 664 -11.04 -21.95 -28.87
C ASP A 664 -11.05 -23.42 -28.41
#